data_AF-A0A8I6SL48-F1
#
_entry.id   AF-A0A8I6SL48-F1
#
_cell.length_a   1.000
_cell.length_b   1.000
_cell.length_c   1.000
_cell.angle_alpha   90.00
_cell.angle_beta   90.00
_cell.angle_gamma   90.00
#
_symmetry.space_group_name_H-M   'P 1'
#
loop_
_entity.id
_entity.type
_entity.pdbx_description
1 polymer ?
#
loop_
_entity_poly.entity_id
_entity_poly.type
_entity_poly.pdbx_seq_one_letter_code
_entity_poly.pdbx_strand_id
1 'polypeptide(L)'
;MESPSVGRRQWKKRLSLKVTRKPTLDEEIRGKGETSRRCASLRGRVTPPSSATPTPTAPRKTNWEVIEHFTSPGQGPCQRLRSASLIASHNADSILEEDEDAGAQDSLLLADESGGAQRVVLAGRTRTKWARILRRMFVPHRFNNVQTEMLYQRYFLRYNKTQTTSLLVLLLVLSLGSLVAILVLQPPSVSLASSSACLVCCTVLYSGLIWWLERCGSKVNEIDLSWASLGILGSALLIQGVMRRSQPPLIFTYLGYALLAVTIQQAVVGAVLLAMLHIFTQVTSRMYVPQVFLANMLLILATNLAGVLTHYPSETAKREAFLETRRCVGARLKTQGQNQQQERLLLSVLPRHVAMEMKADIAGKPQDTMFHKIYIQRYENVSILFADICGFTSLSDQCTAQEIYILLNELFARFDRLAQEHHCLRIKLLGDCYYCVSGLPEPRPDHAHCCVEMALDMIDAIALVREVMGVNVDMRVGIHTGRVHCGVLGLRKWQFDVWSNDVTLANYMESGGIPGRVHITEETLKCLNGDYKVEPGTGYERNSYLRDHNITTYLIIPQETSRQRHSSTKKPPNVSNGNVAKELRLMGHGSKGSKYNKLGIAKDAEEQKDPEDEVNDYLMWAIEARSIDQLRAEHCQPLLLNFRQTDVENKYSKERDKMLHIYFICSLTLMVTIVAVLLIMFPHDPHLYVVYSVGLLLVTMITVIVVVDKCKDKLSPLVRVSSMIHENRNVAQVFAIIVIAIAFTTTLFPLIYRVRIVGHNITIETNASSNFTLELDETSDTAVLSELATMCIVVLIIITAAFQILTSIIKVFILSIITFTFLAVHFSQASSGLDGYSEVSNVVSLVGFLLAVIIHGRQTEATNRLDFLWKLQATEEKEDMEHLEAYNRKLLGNILPAHVAEHFLNSDKNFDDMYHEQCECVCIMFASIPNFSEFYVELEGNNEGVECLRLLNEIIADFDEILAEPKFSCIEKIKSTGATYMAASGLTKATCDMKDLKHVTAMADYALRIKEQLSYVNQHSFNNFRIRIGINIGPVVAGVIGSRKPQFDIWSNAVNVASRMDSTGIVDKIQVTQEVYTILAARGYPLTCRGTIQVKGKGDMVTYFLEGGAAN
;
A
#
# COMPACT_ATOMS: atom_id res chain seq x y z
N MET A 1 -27.73 -1.55 43.75
CA MET A 1 -26.40 -2.20 43.80
C MET A 1 -25.86 -2.21 42.39
N GLU A 2 -25.05 -1.20 42.10
CA GLU A 2 -24.43 -0.94 40.79
C GLU A 2 -22.99 -1.46 40.81
N SER A 3 -22.57 -2.17 39.76
CA SER A 3 -21.19 -2.26 39.24
C SER A 3 -21.22 -3.02 37.88
N PRO A 4 -20.22 -2.88 36.98
CA PRO A 4 -20.40 -2.10 35.75
C PRO A 4 -20.18 -2.91 34.45
N SER A 5 -20.84 -2.50 33.37
CA SER A 5 -20.66 -3.03 32.02
C SER A 5 -19.71 -2.18 31.17
N VAL A 6 -18.87 -2.90 30.41
CA VAL A 6 -17.69 -2.44 29.68
C VAL A 6 -18.07 -1.71 28.38
N GLY A 7 -17.69 -0.44 28.27
CA GLY A 7 -17.75 0.36 27.04
C GLY A 7 -16.49 0.20 26.18
N ARG A 8 -16.54 -0.65 25.15
CA ARG A 8 -15.64 -0.61 23.98
C ARG A 8 -16.48 -0.81 22.73
N ARG A 9 -16.88 0.29 22.06
CA ARG A 9 -17.26 0.34 20.62
C ARG A 9 -17.76 1.75 20.29
N GLN A 10 -16.83 2.68 19.99
CA GLN A 10 -17.20 3.93 19.30
C GLN A 10 -16.06 4.58 18.47
N TRP A 11 -14.97 3.86 18.19
CA TRP A 11 -13.77 4.44 17.57
C TRP A 11 -13.63 4.24 16.04
N LYS A 12 -14.52 3.49 15.38
CA LYS A 12 -14.39 3.13 13.95
C LYS A 12 -15.16 4.00 12.93
N LYS A 13 -15.74 5.15 13.32
CA LYS A 13 -16.61 5.95 12.42
C LYS A 13 -16.09 7.32 11.96
N ARG A 14 -14.80 7.64 12.07
CA ARG A 14 -14.28 8.96 11.63
C ARG A 14 -13.15 9.00 10.60
N LEU A 15 -12.68 7.87 10.06
CA LEU A 15 -11.55 7.85 9.13
C LEU A 15 -11.85 7.06 7.84
N SER A 16 -12.97 7.38 7.18
CA SER A 16 -13.10 7.12 5.73
C SER A 16 -13.24 8.45 5.00
N LEU A 17 -12.16 8.94 4.41
CA LEU A 17 -12.24 10.01 3.41
C LEU A 17 -12.89 9.40 2.16
N LYS A 18 -14.22 9.46 2.10
CA LYS A 18 -14.98 9.34 0.87
C LYS A 18 -14.54 10.49 -0.05
N VAL A 19 -14.15 10.13 -1.26
CA VAL A 19 -14.09 11.02 -2.43
C VAL A 19 -15.44 11.74 -2.53
N THR A 20 -15.48 13.02 -2.17
CA THR A 20 -16.65 13.87 -2.34
C THR A 20 -16.78 14.26 -3.82
N ARG A 21 -17.64 13.53 -4.54
CA ARG A 21 -18.30 14.06 -5.73
C ARG A 21 -19.11 15.30 -5.33
N LYS A 22 -18.99 16.36 -6.13
CA LYS A 22 -19.78 17.60 -6.03
C LYS A 22 -21.29 17.28 -5.94
N PRO A 23 -22.06 17.91 -5.04
CA PRO A 23 -23.50 17.97 -5.17
C PRO A 23 -23.88 19.16 -6.08
N THR A 24 -24.78 18.88 -7.00
CA THR A 24 -25.56 19.85 -7.77
C THR A 24 -26.50 20.62 -6.84
N LEU A 25 -26.59 21.94 -7.05
CA LEU A 25 -27.66 22.77 -6.49
C LEU A 25 -29.00 22.28 -7.06
N ASP A 26 -29.93 21.89 -6.20
CA ASP A 26 -31.30 22.39 -6.21
C ASP A 26 -32.04 21.87 -4.96
N GLU A 27 -32.93 22.72 -4.43
CA GLU A 27 -33.91 22.49 -3.35
C GLU A 27 -33.39 22.37 -1.90
N GLU A 28 -33.50 23.46 -1.12
CA GLU A 28 -34.42 23.47 0.03
C GLU A 28 -34.64 24.90 0.58
N ILE A 29 -35.90 25.33 0.52
CA ILE A 29 -36.47 26.54 1.10
C ILE A 29 -37.25 26.13 2.35
N ARG A 30 -36.83 26.55 3.57
CA ARG A 30 -37.68 27.13 4.65
C ARG A 30 -37.09 27.02 6.07
N GLY A 31 -37.23 28.13 6.81
CA GLY A 31 -37.29 28.19 8.29
C GLY A 31 -36.03 28.76 8.95
N LYS A 32 -35.88 30.10 9.12
CA LYS A 32 -36.27 30.88 10.33
C LYS A 32 -35.88 30.20 11.65
N GLY A 33 -35.14 30.78 12.59
CA GLY A 33 -34.58 32.13 12.77
C GLY A 33 -34.12 32.30 14.23
N GLU A 34 -33.29 33.34 14.47
CA GLU A 34 -33.02 34.02 15.77
C GLU A 34 -32.19 33.25 16.83
N THR A 35 -31.24 33.80 17.60
CA THR A 35 -30.79 35.17 17.97
C THR A 35 -29.35 35.06 18.56
N SER A 36 -28.39 35.89 18.13
CA SER A 36 -27.89 37.13 18.77
C SER A 36 -26.84 36.98 19.90
N ARG A 37 -25.59 37.47 19.68
CA ARG A 37 -25.06 38.74 20.25
C ARG A 37 -23.53 38.95 20.07
N ARG A 38 -23.19 40.10 19.44
CA ARG A 38 -22.14 41.13 19.76
C ARG A 38 -20.64 40.72 19.73
N CYS A 39 -19.69 41.46 19.14
CA CYS A 39 -19.47 42.91 18.87
C CYS A 39 -18.76 43.08 17.50
N ALA A 40 -19.10 44.01 16.57
CA ALA A 40 -18.82 45.47 16.51
C ALA A 40 -17.33 45.83 16.76
N SER A 41 -16.58 46.62 15.96
CA SER A 41 -16.82 47.64 14.91
C SER A 41 -15.44 47.89 14.20
N LEU A 42 -15.27 48.50 13.01
CA LEU A 42 -15.48 49.92 12.68
C LEU A 42 -15.13 50.16 11.18
N ARG A 43 -16.10 50.77 10.48
CA ARG A 43 -16.05 51.78 9.39
C ARG A 43 -14.98 51.80 8.29
N GLY A 44 -15.49 51.83 7.06
CA GLY A 44 -15.00 52.63 5.93
C GLY A 44 -15.98 52.52 4.75
N ARG A 45 -16.60 53.63 4.34
CA ARG A 45 -17.78 53.71 3.44
C ARG A 45 -17.37 54.42 2.14
N VAL A 46 -18.14 54.18 1.05
CA VAL A 46 -18.48 55.09 -0.07
C VAL A 46 -18.05 54.66 -1.51
N THR A 47 -19.03 54.00 -2.16
CA THR A 47 -19.61 54.16 -3.54
C THR A 47 -18.86 53.79 -4.85
N PRO A 48 -19.63 53.37 -5.90
CA PRO A 48 -19.16 52.66 -7.11
C PRO A 48 -19.01 53.58 -8.34
N PRO A 49 -18.56 53.05 -9.50
CA PRO A 49 -19.50 53.04 -10.63
C PRO A 49 -19.38 51.85 -11.64
N SER A 50 -20.56 51.52 -12.18
CA SER A 50 -20.94 51.16 -13.57
C SER A 50 -20.09 50.23 -14.46
N SER A 51 -20.70 49.08 -14.77
CA SER A 51 -20.95 48.48 -16.10
C SER A 51 -19.98 48.74 -17.26
N ALA A 52 -19.27 47.68 -17.68
CA ALA A 52 -18.96 47.42 -19.09
C ALA A 52 -18.83 45.91 -19.34
N THR A 53 -19.40 45.47 -20.46
CA THR A 53 -19.44 44.12 -21.03
C THR A 53 -18.04 43.49 -21.24
N PRO A 54 -17.87 42.16 -21.08
CA PRO A 54 -16.70 41.46 -21.62
C PRO A 54 -17.03 40.73 -22.93
N THR A 55 -16.22 41.02 -23.94
CA THR A 55 -15.99 40.22 -25.15
C THR A 55 -15.22 38.93 -24.82
N PRO A 56 -15.33 37.87 -25.65
CA PRO A 56 -14.73 36.57 -25.34
C PRO A 56 -13.23 36.59 -25.67
N THR A 57 -12.40 36.21 -24.69
CA THR A 57 -10.97 35.92 -24.89
C THR A 57 -10.69 34.46 -24.62
N ALA A 58 -9.92 33.85 -25.53
CA ALA A 58 -9.60 32.43 -25.61
C ALA A 58 -8.94 31.86 -24.33
N PRO A 59 -9.09 30.55 -24.05
CA PRO A 59 -8.47 29.94 -22.89
C PRO A 59 -6.95 29.89 -23.02
N ARG A 60 -6.27 30.42 -21.99
CA ARG A 60 -4.83 30.26 -21.76
C ARG A 60 -4.49 28.77 -21.59
N LYS A 61 -3.60 28.28 -22.45
CA LYS A 61 -2.95 26.97 -22.35
C LYS A 61 -2.17 26.87 -21.04
N THR A 62 -2.29 25.73 -20.36
CA THR A 62 -1.58 25.38 -19.12
C THR A 62 -0.17 24.84 -19.42
N ASN A 63 0.76 25.16 -18.52
CA ASN A 63 2.22 25.04 -18.63
C ASN A 63 2.78 23.60 -18.70
N TRP A 64 2.59 22.86 -19.80
CA TRP A 64 3.27 21.57 -20.02
C TRP A 64 4.47 21.59 -20.97
N GLU A 65 5.00 22.77 -21.32
CA GLU A 65 6.16 22.89 -22.21
C GLU A 65 7.43 23.33 -21.46
N VAL A 66 8.03 22.50 -20.60
CA VAL A 66 9.46 22.67 -20.20
C VAL A 66 10.18 21.36 -19.83
N ILE A 67 9.85 20.21 -20.44
CA ILE A 67 10.77 19.04 -20.44
C ILE A 67 10.73 18.36 -21.82
N GLU A 68 11.05 19.12 -22.87
CA GLU A 68 11.54 18.59 -24.14
C GLU A 68 12.69 19.51 -24.59
N HIS A 69 13.85 19.41 -23.95
CA HIS A 69 15.06 20.04 -24.49
C HIS A 69 16.37 19.26 -24.23
N PHE A 70 16.28 17.99 -23.86
CA PHE A 70 17.45 17.09 -23.84
C PHE A 70 17.13 15.69 -24.37
N THR A 71 16.44 15.58 -25.51
CA THR A 71 16.41 14.34 -26.30
C THR A 71 16.24 14.62 -27.80
N SER A 72 17.39 14.85 -28.48
CA SER A 72 17.69 14.52 -29.91
C SER A 72 16.89 15.28 -31.01
N PRO A 73 17.25 15.26 -32.33
CA PRO A 73 18.21 14.40 -33.06
C PRO A 73 19.07 15.08 -34.19
N GLY A 74 20.01 14.34 -34.80
CA GLY A 74 20.60 14.72 -36.11
C GLY A 74 21.80 13.92 -36.66
N GLN A 75 21.51 12.80 -37.35
CA GLN A 75 22.20 12.21 -38.54
C GLN A 75 23.71 11.86 -38.50
N GLY A 76 24.09 10.58 -38.56
CA GLY A 76 24.41 9.85 -39.82
C GLY A 76 25.57 8.82 -39.61
N PRO A 77 25.83 7.88 -40.54
CA PRO A 77 25.86 6.43 -40.25
C PRO A 77 27.25 5.75 -40.23
N CYS A 78 27.45 4.68 -39.45
CA CYS A 78 28.32 3.54 -39.86
C CYS A 78 28.24 2.28 -38.98
N GLN A 79 27.91 1.17 -39.67
CA GLN A 79 28.54 -0.17 -39.63
C GLN A 79 28.61 -1.04 -38.34
N ARG A 80 27.87 -2.15 -38.42
CA ARG A 80 28.25 -3.56 -38.15
C ARG A 80 29.47 -3.82 -37.25
N LEU A 81 29.30 -4.66 -36.21
CA LEU A 81 29.67 -6.09 -36.31
C LEU A 81 29.02 -6.93 -35.19
N ARG A 82 28.56 -8.13 -35.58
CA ARG A 82 28.12 -9.24 -34.72
C ARG A 82 29.33 -10.01 -34.20
N SER A 83 29.20 -10.61 -33.02
CA SER A 83 29.52 -12.04 -32.71
C SER A 83 29.34 -12.25 -31.20
N ALA A 84 28.28 -12.90 -30.71
CA ALA A 84 28.03 -14.35 -30.68
C ALA A 84 28.72 -15.07 -29.51
N SER A 85 27.92 -15.56 -28.55
CA SER A 85 27.92 -16.97 -28.13
C SER A 85 26.72 -17.26 -27.21
N LEU A 86 25.85 -18.13 -27.71
CA LEU A 86 24.71 -18.81 -27.09
C LEU A 86 25.15 -20.14 -26.44
N ILE A 87 24.20 -20.80 -25.75
CA ILE A 87 24.13 -22.22 -25.30
C ILE A 87 24.55 -22.40 -23.82
N ALA A 88 23.83 -23.03 -22.88
CA ALA A 88 22.77 -24.05 -22.82
C ALA A 88 22.02 -23.91 -21.46
N SER A 89 20.68 -23.96 -21.33
CA SER A 89 19.72 -25.10 -21.32
C SER A 89 19.67 -25.97 -20.04
N HIS A 90 18.48 -25.97 -19.41
CA HIS A 90 17.76 -27.08 -18.72
C HIS A 90 18.37 -27.79 -17.49
N ASN A 91 17.71 -27.71 -16.32
CA ASN A 91 16.77 -28.75 -15.79
C ASN A 91 16.44 -28.64 -14.28
N ALA A 92 15.18 -28.99 -14.00
CA ALA A 92 14.64 -29.78 -12.88
C ALA A 92 14.31 -29.13 -11.52
N ASP A 93 13.02 -29.30 -11.20
CA ASP A 93 12.34 -29.18 -9.90
C ASP A 93 12.89 -30.14 -8.83
N SER A 94 12.89 -29.71 -7.56
CA SER A 94 12.46 -30.55 -6.42
C SER A 94 12.31 -29.74 -5.12
N ILE A 95 11.11 -29.88 -4.55
CA ILE A 95 10.58 -29.64 -3.20
C ILE A 95 11.60 -29.68 -2.05
N LEU A 96 11.50 -28.75 -1.10
CA LEU A 96 11.25 -28.99 0.34
C LEU A 96 11.07 -27.66 1.12
N GLU A 97 10.06 -27.67 1.99
CA GLU A 97 9.80 -26.69 3.05
C GLU A 97 10.98 -26.61 4.03
N GLU A 98 11.32 -25.41 4.51
CA GLU A 98 11.75 -25.17 5.89
C GLU A 98 11.74 -23.66 6.20
N ASP A 99 11.27 -23.35 7.42
CA ASP A 99 11.23 -22.04 8.06
C ASP A 99 12.57 -21.29 7.99
N GLU A 100 12.56 -19.95 7.86
CA GLU A 100 13.58 -19.13 8.52
C GLU A 100 13.24 -17.63 8.61
N ASP A 101 12.95 -17.21 9.85
CA ASP A 101 13.33 -15.91 10.40
C ASP A 101 14.86 -15.73 10.30
N ALA A 102 15.37 -14.93 9.37
CA ALA A 102 16.75 -14.44 9.44
C ALA A 102 16.96 -13.13 8.66
N GLY A 103 17.54 -12.16 9.36
CA GLY A 103 17.79 -10.82 8.86
C GLY A 103 18.76 -10.77 7.68
N ALA A 104 18.41 -9.94 6.69
CA ALA A 104 19.29 -9.59 5.60
C ALA A 104 20.45 -8.71 6.11
N GLN A 105 21.63 -9.32 6.25
CA GLN A 105 22.90 -8.61 6.38
C GLN A 105 23.89 -9.16 5.34
N ASP A 106 24.40 -8.24 4.53
CA ASP A 106 25.69 -8.24 3.85
C ASP A 106 26.31 -9.59 3.48
N SER A 107 26.32 -9.88 2.18
CA SER A 107 27.27 -10.83 1.59
C SER A 107 27.73 -10.33 0.23
N LEU A 108 28.88 -9.64 0.25
CA LEU A 108 29.75 -9.55 -0.92
C LEU A 108 31.18 -9.49 -0.42
N LEU A 109 31.78 -10.66 -0.22
CA LEU A 109 33.22 -10.97 -0.31
C LEU A 109 33.47 -12.44 0.06
N LEU A 110 33.44 -13.32 -0.94
CA LEU A 110 34.30 -14.50 -0.98
C LEU A 110 34.86 -14.62 -2.39
N ALA A 111 36.15 -14.35 -2.52
CA ALA A 111 36.97 -14.86 -3.60
C ALA A 111 38.06 -15.70 -2.95
N ASP A 112 38.23 -16.85 -3.58
CA ASP A 112 39.14 -17.96 -3.34
C ASP A 112 40.60 -17.54 -3.09
N GLU A 113 41.31 -18.30 -2.25
CA GLU A 113 42.43 -19.14 -2.72
C GLU A 113 43.22 -19.76 -1.56
N SER A 114 43.47 -21.05 -1.74
CA SER A 114 44.34 -21.93 -0.98
C SER A 114 45.82 -21.53 -1.00
N GLY A 115 46.49 -21.69 0.16
CA GLY A 115 47.85 -22.24 0.23
C GLY A 115 49.04 -21.26 0.33
N GLY A 116 49.66 -21.22 1.52
CA GLY A 116 51.12 -21.24 1.63
C GLY A 116 51.87 -19.95 1.98
N ALA A 117 52.68 -20.05 3.04
CA ALA A 117 53.88 -19.27 3.36
C ALA A 117 53.75 -17.87 4.01
N GLN A 118 53.80 -17.91 5.36
CA GLN A 118 54.87 -17.35 6.19
C GLN A 118 55.09 -15.82 6.25
N ARG A 119 54.73 -15.28 7.43
CA ARG A 119 55.42 -14.25 8.25
C ARG A 119 56.18 -13.13 7.52
N VAL A 120 55.65 -11.91 7.75
CA VAL A 120 56.30 -10.60 7.95
C VAL A 120 55.51 -9.56 7.15
N VAL A 121 54.53 -8.90 7.78
CA VAL A 121 54.12 -7.48 7.64
C VAL A 121 52.96 -7.25 8.64
N LEU A 122 53.28 -7.03 9.92
CA LEU A 122 52.27 -6.67 10.95
C LEU A 122 52.19 -5.15 11.21
N ALA A 123 52.70 -4.31 10.31
CA ALA A 123 52.68 -2.84 10.48
C ALA A 123 51.98 -2.06 9.34
N GLY A 124 51.46 -2.74 8.30
CA GLY A 124 50.91 -2.07 7.11
C GLY A 124 49.38 -2.05 6.94
N ARG A 125 48.61 -2.79 7.75
CA ARG A 125 47.20 -3.10 7.43
C ARG A 125 46.16 -2.09 7.98
N THR A 126 46.54 -1.18 8.86
CA THR A 126 45.65 -0.13 9.40
C THR A 126 45.54 1.07 8.47
N ARG A 127 46.62 1.45 7.77
CA ARG A 127 46.67 2.64 6.90
C ARG A 127 45.73 2.55 5.69
N THR A 128 45.47 1.34 5.17
CA THR A 128 44.59 1.11 4.00
C THR A 128 43.10 1.08 4.33
N LYS A 129 42.68 0.74 5.55
CA LYS A 129 41.27 0.82 5.98
C LYS A 129 40.82 2.25 6.21
N TRP A 130 41.61 3.06 6.92
CA TRP A 130 41.32 4.48 7.15
C TRP A 130 41.31 5.29 5.85
N ALA A 131 42.27 5.05 4.94
CA ALA A 131 42.27 5.70 3.63
C ALA A 131 41.02 5.34 2.79
N ARG A 132 40.52 4.10 2.91
CA ARG A 132 39.31 3.63 2.20
C ARG A 132 38.03 4.20 2.83
N ILE A 133 37.98 4.35 4.15
CA ILE A 133 36.89 5.02 4.88
C ILE A 133 36.84 6.49 4.52
N LEU A 134 37.98 7.19 4.57
CA LEU A 134 38.11 8.58 4.16
C LEU A 134 37.68 8.77 2.70
N ARG A 135 38.15 7.91 1.79
CA ARG A 135 37.73 7.95 0.38
C ARG A 135 36.22 7.73 0.21
N ARG A 136 35.59 6.85 1.00
CA ARG A 136 34.13 6.65 0.97
C ARG A 136 33.35 7.84 1.54
N MET A 137 33.86 8.51 2.57
CA MET A 137 33.25 9.72 3.13
C MET A 137 33.28 10.91 2.16
N PHE A 138 34.29 10.98 1.29
CA PHE A 138 34.44 12.04 0.30
C PHE A 138 33.86 11.69 -1.09
N VAL A 139 33.22 10.54 -1.29
CA VAL A 139 32.51 10.24 -2.55
C VAL A 139 31.05 10.68 -2.42
N PRO A 140 30.54 11.53 -3.33
CA PRO A 140 29.14 11.93 -3.30
C PRO A 140 28.25 10.70 -3.40
N HIS A 141 27.47 10.44 -2.35
CA HIS A 141 26.50 9.34 -2.37
C HIS A 141 25.41 9.76 -3.35
N ARG A 142 25.26 9.01 -4.45
CA ARG A 142 24.14 9.12 -5.37
C ARG A 142 23.48 7.76 -5.43
N PHE A 143 22.15 7.72 -5.48
CA PHE A 143 21.43 6.48 -5.74
C PHE A 143 21.75 5.99 -7.16
N ASN A 144 21.77 4.67 -7.33
CA ASN A 144 22.02 4.05 -8.64
C ASN A 144 20.91 4.37 -9.65
N ASN A 145 19.67 4.60 -9.19
CA ASN A 145 18.54 4.98 -10.03
C ASN A 145 18.37 6.52 -10.05
N VAL A 146 18.46 7.12 -11.24
CA VAL A 146 18.37 8.58 -11.45
C VAL A 146 17.03 9.16 -11.04
N GLN A 147 15.92 8.44 -11.26
CA GLN A 147 14.59 8.91 -10.84
C GLN A 147 14.48 8.98 -9.32
N THR A 148 15.03 8.00 -8.61
CA THR A 148 15.05 7.99 -7.13
C THR A 148 15.91 9.11 -6.56
N GLU A 149 17.03 9.43 -7.22
CA GLU A 149 17.86 10.57 -6.86
C GLU A 149 17.12 11.89 -7.09
N MET A 150 16.44 12.07 -8.22
CA MET A 150 15.64 13.28 -8.47
C MET A 150 14.53 13.48 -7.43
N LEU A 151 13.87 12.39 -7.01
CA LEU A 151 12.81 12.44 -6.01
C LEU A 151 13.36 12.78 -4.62
N TYR A 152 14.47 12.13 -4.24
CA TYR A 152 15.19 12.46 -3.02
C TYR A 152 15.67 13.91 -3.03
N GLN A 153 16.20 14.40 -4.15
CA GLN A 153 16.63 15.79 -4.30
C GLN A 153 15.47 16.76 -4.04
N ARG A 154 14.25 16.50 -4.54
CA ARG A 154 13.08 17.34 -4.24
C ARG A 154 12.69 17.34 -2.76
N TYR A 155 12.67 16.17 -2.13
CA TYR A 155 12.42 16.04 -0.69
C TYR A 155 13.50 16.78 0.13
N PHE A 156 14.76 16.55 -0.20
CA PHE A 156 15.95 17.16 0.40
C PHE A 156 15.97 18.69 0.25
N LEU A 157 15.64 19.21 -0.93
CA LEU A 157 15.57 20.64 -1.24
C LEU A 157 14.56 21.36 -0.35
N ARG A 158 13.36 20.80 -0.19
CA ARG A 158 12.30 21.42 0.63
C ARG A 158 12.67 21.44 2.11
N TYR A 159 13.24 20.33 2.59
CA TYR A 159 13.73 20.23 3.96
C TYR A 159 14.84 21.25 4.24
N ASN A 160 15.89 21.26 3.42
CA ASN A 160 17.03 22.14 3.60
C ASN A 160 16.71 23.62 3.36
N LYS A 161 15.74 23.93 2.48
CA LYS A 161 15.24 25.29 2.31
C LYS A 161 14.69 25.84 3.63
N THR A 162 13.84 25.08 4.32
CA THR A 162 13.26 25.52 5.61
C THR A 162 14.33 25.71 6.68
N GLN A 163 15.36 24.86 6.69
CA GLN A 163 16.48 24.99 7.63
C GLN A 163 17.37 26.21 7.34
N THR A 164 17.73 26.41 6.08
CA THR A 164 18.57 27.54 5.66
C THR A 164 17.87 28.88 5.82
N THR A 165 16.55 28.96 5.57
CA THR A 165 15.79 30.19 5.83
C THR A 165 15.69 30.48 7.33
N SER A 166 15.43 29.47 8.16
CA SER A 166 15.40 29.63 9.63
C SER A 166 16.75 30.10 10.17
N LEU A 167 17.86 29.57 9.63
CA LEU A 167 19.20 30.01 9.97
C LEU A 167 19.47 31.45 9.53
N LEU A 168 19.11 31.83 8.30
CA LEU A 168 19.30 33.19 7.80
C LEU A 168 18.55 34.23 8.64
N VAL A 169 17.31 33.90 9.06
CA VAL A 169 16.53 34.76 9.95
C VAL A 169 17.24 34.94 11.29
N LEU A 170 17.78 33.86 11.87
CA LEU A 170 18.55 33.94 13.11
C LEU A 170 19.82 34.80 12.96
N LEU A 171 20.58 34.59 11.90
CA LEU A 171 21.79 35.38 11.61
C LEU A 171 21.47 36.87 11.37
N LEU A 172 20.35 37.16 10.71
CA LEU A 172 19.85 38.53 10.55
C LEU A 172 19.54 39.17 11.91
N VAL A 173 18.80 38.49 12.78
CA VAL A 173 18.49 38.98 14.13
C VAL A 173 19.76 39.23 14.95
N LEU A 174 20.75 38.32 14.89
CA LEU A 174 22.02 38.47 15.62
C LEU A 174 22.87 39.63 15.08
N SER A 175 22.91 39.82 13.76
CA SER A 175 23.63 40.93 13.15
C SER A 175 23.00 42.30 13.48
N LEU A 176 21.66 42.39 13.49
CA LEU A 176 20.91 43.57 13.93
C LEU A 176 21.12 43.84 15.43
N GLY A 177 21.04 42.81 16.28
CA GLY A 177 21.26 42.94 17.72
C GLY A 177 22.68 43.41 18.05
N SER A 178 23.68 42.89 17.35
CA SER A 178 25.08 43.30 17.51
C SER A 178 25.31 44.75 17.06
N LEU A 179 24.64 45.17 15.97
CA LEU A 179 24.68 46.57 15.49
C LEU A 179 24.06 47.54 16.51
N VAL A 180 22.93 47.16 17.12
CA VAL A 180 22.28 47.96 18.18
C VAL A 180 23.18 48.05 19.42
N ALA A 181 23.81 46.95 19.83
CA ALA A 181 24.74 46.94 20.95
C ALA A 181 25.93 47.88 20.72
N ILE A 182 26.49 47.90 19.51
CA ILE A 182 27.55 48.83 19.09
C ILE A 182 27.11 50.29 19.17
N LEU A 183 25.88 50.58 18.74
CA LEU A 183 25.32 51.94 18.75
C LEU A 183 25.07 52.45 20.17
N VAL A 184 24.66 51.57 21.09
CA VAL A 184 24.34 51.92 22.49
C VAL A 184 25.60 52.09 23.35
N LEU A 185 26.64 51.27 23.13
CA LEU A 185 27.85 51.26 23.97
C LEU A 185 28.89 52.34 23.60
N GLN A 186 28.71 53.07 22.48
CA GLN A 186 29.57 54.15 21.96
C GLN A 186 31.06 54.13 22.40
N PRO A 187 31.89 53.18 21.93
CA PRO A 187 33.32 53.19 22.23
C PRO A 187 34.12 54.15 21.31
N PRO A 188 35.16 54.84 21.81
CA PRO A 188 35.95 55.79 21.02
C PRO A 188 37.10 55.09 20.27
N SER A 189 36.88 54.54 19.06
CA SER A 189 37.99 54.02 18.23
C SER A 189 37.70 53.90 16.73
N VAL A 190 38.76 54.02 15.90
CA VAL A 190 38.74 53.91 14.43
C VAL A 190 38.36 52.49 13.94
N SER A 191 38.59 51.45 14.76
CA SER A 191 38.18 50.06 14.51
C SER A 191 36.66 49.82 14.59
N LEU A 192 35.89 50.80 15.11
CA LEU A 192 34.43 50.72 15.20
C LEU A 192 33.77 50.89 13.83
N ALA A 193 34.29 51.79 12.98
CA ALA A 193 33.72 52.10 11.67
C ALA A 193 33.81 50.90 10.71
N SER A 194 34.90 50.13 10.75
CA SER A 194 35.04 48.91 9.95
C SER A 194 34.12 47.79 10.42
N SER A 195 33.93 47.66 11.75
CA SER A 195 33.08 46.63 12.35
C SER A 195 31.59 46.90 12.12
N SER A 196 31.16 48.16 12.24
CA SER A 196 29.78 48.56 11.94
C SER A 196 29.47 48.47 10.45
N ALA A 197 30.39 48.86 9.56
CA ALA A 197 30.23 48.70 8.12
C ALA A 197 30.11 47.21 7.71
N CYS A 198 30.93 46.34 8.29
CA CYS A 198 30.88 44.89 8.07
C CYS A 198 29.51 44.31 8.46
N LEU A 199 28.97 44.68 9.63
CA LEU A 199 27.67 44.19 10.10
C LEU A 199 26.51 44.70 9.23
N VAL A 200 26.57 45.95 8.74
CA VAL A 200 25.60 46.48 7.77
C VAL A 200 25.65 45.73 6.44
N CYS A 201 26.85 45.38 5.95
CA CYS A 201 26.97 44.54 4.76
C CYS A 201 26.35 43.14 4.98
N CYS A 202 26.55 42.53 6.15
CA CYS A 202 25.95 41.25 6.49
C CYS A 202 24.42 41.32 6.60
N THR A 203 23.84 42.37 7.19
CA THR A 203 22.37 42.51 7.29
C THR A 203 21.72 42.66 5.90
N VAL A 204 22.33 43.44 5.00
CA VAL A 204 21.87 43.58 3.61
C VAL A 204 21.99 42.24 2.87
N LEU A 205 23.08 41.51 3.05
CA LEU A 205 23.27 40.20 2.44
C LEU A 205 22.24 39.17 2.92
N TYR A 206 22.01 39.05 4.24
CA TYR A 206 21.04 38.10 4.78
C TYR A 206 19.60 38.44 4.37
N SER A 207 19.20 39.72 4.40
CA SER A 207 17.87 40.14 3.94
C SER A 207 17.66 39.88 2.45
N GLY A 208 18.68 40.12 1.62
CA GLY A 208 18.66 39.79 0.18
C GLY A 208 18.54 38.28 -0.08
N LEU A 209 19.27 37.45 0.67
CA LEU A 209 19.21 35.99 0.55
C LEU A 209 17.85 35.42 0.99
N ILE A 210 17.27 35.94 2.08
CA ILE A 210 15.92 35.55 2.53
C ILE A 210 14.89 35.91 1.45
N TRP A 211 14.91 37.15 0.96
CA TRP A 211 14.01 37.61 -0.09
C TRP A 211 14.12 36.76 -1.36
N TRP A 212 15.35 36.39 -1.75
CA TRP A 212 15.59 35.53 -2.91
C TRP A 212 15.05 34.11 -2.72
N LEU A 213 15.30 33.48 -1.57
CA LEU A 213 14.80 32.14 -1.25
C LEU A 213 13.27 32.10 -1.16
N GLU A 214 12.64 33.16 -0.67
CA GLU A 214 11.17 33.31 -0.66
C GLU A 214 10.62 33.54 -2.07
N ARG A 215 11.26 34.42 -2.86
CA ARG A 215 10.82 34.76 -4.23
C ARG A 215 10.88 33.57 -5.19
N CYS A 216 11.90 32.73 -5.05
CA CYS A 216 12.05 31.51 -5.84
C CYS A 216 10.99 30.44 -5.50
N GLY A 217 10.29 30.57 -4.36
CA GLY A 217 9.12 29.75 -4.04
C GLY A 217 9.39 28.23 -4.14
N SER A 218 8.63 27.53 -4.97
CA SER A 218 8.78 26.08 -5.20
C SER A 218 9.84 25.71 -6.26
N LYS A 219 10.46 26.69 -6.94
CA LYS A 219 11.41 26.46 -8.05
C LYS A 219 12.88 26.54 -7.62
N VAL A 220 13.16 26.39 -6.33
CA VAL A 220 14.52 26.47 -5.79
C VAL A 220 15.29 25.22 -6.19
N ASN A 221 16.39 25.40 -6.93
CA ASN A 221 17.29 24.32 -7.33
C ASN A 221 18.40 24.10 -6.28
N GLU A 222 19.10 22.96 -6.37
CA GLU A 222 20.26 22.63 -5.52
C GLU A 222 21.37 23.69 -5.61
N ILE A 223 21.53 24.25 -6.80
CA ILE A 223 22.47 25.34 -7.08
C ILE A 223 22.10 26.59 -6.29
N ASP A 224 20.81 26.93 -6.22
CA ASP A 224 20.36 28.14 -5.54
C ASP A 224 20.65 28.07 -4.03
N LEU A 225 20.35 26.90 -3.45
CA LEU A 225 20.59 26.64 -2.05
C LEU A 225 22.09 26.59 -1.70
N SER A 226 22.89 26.05 -2.61
CA SER A 226 24.35 26.07 -2.52
C SER A 226 24.91 27.50 -2.57
N TRP A 227 24.38 28.38 -3.43
CA TRP A 227 24.79 29.79 -3.44
C TRP A 227 24.42 30.52 -2.17
N ALA A 228 23.22 30.29 -1.62
CA ALA A 228 22.83 30.85 -0.32
C ALA A 228 23.78 30.40 0.79
N SER A 229 24.13 29.11 0.80
CA SER A 229 25.08 28.54 1.76
C SER A 229 26.50 29.12 1.64
N LEU A 230 26.98 29.31 0.41
CA LEU A 230 28.28 29.93 0.13
C LEU A 230 28.28 31.40 0.59
N GLY A 231 27.16 32.11 0.43
CA GLY A 231 26.97 33.46 0.94
C GLY A 231 27.07 33.55 2.46
N ILE A 232 26.47 32.60 3.19
CA ILE A 232 26.57 32.50 4.66
C ILE A 232 28.01 32.17 5.11
N LEU A 233 28.69 31.28 4.39
CA LEU A 233 30.07 30.94 4.68
C LEU A 233 31.03 32.12 4.39
N GLY A 234 30.76 32.86 3.31
CA GLY A 234 31.49 34.08 2.94
C GLY A 234 31.31 35.22 3.95
N SER A 235 30.10 35.41 4.48
CA SER A 235 29.87 36.38 5.55
C SER A 235 30.56 35.98 6.85
N ALA A 236 30.62 34.69 7.17
CA ALA A 236 31.39 34.19 8.33
C ALA A 236 32.91 34.51 8.20
N LEU A 237 33.49 34.33 7.00
CA LEU A 237 34.87 34.71 6.71
C LEU A 237 35.10 36.23 6.86
N LEU A 238 34.16 37.04 6.37
CA LEU A 238 34.21 38.51 6.46
C LEU A 238 34.18 38.97 7.93
N ILE A 239 33.23 38.44 8.71
CA ILE A 239 33.07 38.75 10.15
C ILE A 239 34.35 38.38 10.91
N GLN A 240 34.93 37.22 10.62
CA GLN A 240 36.17 36.75 11.25
C GLN A 240 37.39 37.62 10.91
N GLY A 241 37.50 38.11 9.67
CA GLY A 241 38.61 38.98 9.26
C GLY A 241 38.56 40.38 9.86
N VAL A 242 37.35 40.92 10.08
CA VAL A 242 37.13 42.27 10.63
C VAL A 242 37.13 42.27 12.16
N MET A 243 36.46 41.30 12.79
CA MET A 243 36.38 41.20 14.25
C MET A 243 37.57 40.39 14.81
N ARG A 244 38.77 40.98 14.78
CA ARG A 244 40.05 40.35 15.19
C ARG A 244 40.12 39.85 16.65
N ARG A 245 39.14 40.18 17.49
CA ARG A 245 39.15 39.94 18.95
C ARG A 245 37.94 39.13 19.45
N SER A 246 36.93 38.85 18.61
CA SER A 246 35.79 38.01 19.01
C SER A 246 36.07 36.54 18.72
N GLN A 247 35.27 35.63 19.29
CA GLN A 247 35.40 34.17 19.12
C GLN A 247 34.35 33.52 18.17
N PRO A 248 34.26 33.92 16.89
CA PRO A 248 33.32 33.34 15.93
C PRO A 248 33.69 31.99 15.28
N PRO A 249 34.95 31.49 15.24
CA PRO A 249 35.31 30.42 14.29
C PRO A 249 34.74 29.05 14.68
N LEU A 250 34.71 28.69 15.97
CA LEU A 250 34.12 27.41 16.42
C LEU A 250 32.61 27.34 16.18
N ILE A 251 31.92 28.48 16.39
CA ILE A 251 30.48 28.59 16.20
C ILE A 251 30.14 28.44 14.72
N PHE A 252 30.79 29.20 13.83
CA PHE A 252 30.49 29.15 12.40
C PHE A 252 30.91 27.83 11.73
N THR A 253 32.00 27.20 12.17
CA THR A 253 32.42 25.89 11.64
C THR A 253 31.38 24.82 11.95
N TYR A 254 30.93 24.69 13.21
CA TYR A 254 29.89 23.71 13.56
C TYR A 254 28.55 24.00 12.88
N LEU A 255 28.13 25.27 12.84
CA LEU A 255 26.89 25.69 12.18
C LEU A 255 26.90 25.38 10.68
N GLY A 256 28.07 25.52 10.05
CA GLY A 256 28.32 25.16 8.66
C GLY A 256 28.14 23.66 8.38
N TYR A 257 28.45 22.78 9.34
CA TYR A 257 28.18 21.35 9.22
C TYR A 257 26.75 20.96 9.61
N ALA A 258 26.14 21.62 10.60
CA ALA A 258 24.87 21.17 11.16
C ALA A 258 23.64 21.71 10.39
N LEU A 259 23.72 22.92 9.84
CA LEU A 259 22.56 23.64 9.29
C LEU A 259 22.68 24.04 7.83
N LEU A 260 23.89 24.07 7.28
CA LEU A 260 24.09 24.45 5.88
C LEU A 260 23.74 23.27 4.97
N ALA A 261 23.02 23.58 3.90
CA ALA A 261 22.54 22.62 2.92
C ALA A 261 23.62 22.28 1.88
N VAL A 262 24.75 21.78 2.37
CA VAL A 262 26.01 21.71 1.61
C VAL A 262 26.52 20.29 1.60
N THR A 263 27.14 19.88 0.49
CA THR A 263 27.79 18.57 0.45
C THR A 263 28.94 18.51 1.47
N ILE A 264 29.21 17.32 2.02
CA ILE A 264 30.30 17.16 3.00
C ILE A 264 31.65 17.71 2.49
N GLN A 265 31.92 17.61 1.18
CA GLN A 265 33.12 18.16 0.55
C GLN A 265 33.18 19.68 0.68
N GLN A 266 32.12 20.37 0.28
CA GLN A 266 32.03 21.83 0.33
C GLN A 266 32.04 22.34 1.78
N ALA A 267 31.41 21.62 2.71
CA ALA A 267 31.43 21.94 4.15
C ALA A 267 32.86 21.83 4.72
N VAL A 268 33.59 20.76 4.40
CA VAL A 268 34.98 20.58 4.83
C VAL A 268 35.90 21.65 4.25
N VAL A 269 35.78 21.96 2.96
CA VAL A 269 36.57 23.03 2.33
C VAL A 269 36.29 24.37 3.01
N GLY A 270 35.02 24.69 3.27
CA GLY A 270 34.65 25.92 3.96
C GLY A 270 35.20 26.01 5.38
N ALA A 271 35.15 24.92 6.13
CA ALA A 271 35.65 24.88 7.50
C ALA A 271 37.19 24.94 7.58
N VAL A 272 37.90 24.35 6.61
CA VAL A 272 39.37 24.49 6.48
C VAL A 272 39.76 25.92 6.14
N LEU A 273 39.03 26.60 5.24
CA LEU A 273 39.28 28.00 4.91
C LEU A 273 39.07 28.91 6.13
N LEU A 274 38.00 28.70 6.90
CA LEU A 274 37.76 29.40 8.16
C LEU A 274 38.88 29.16 9.18
N ALA A 275 39.36 27.92 9.30
CA ALA A 275 40.48 27.56 10.18
C ALA A 275 41.79 28.26 9.77
N MET A 276 42.13 28.23 8.48
CA MET A 276 43.34 28.88 7.95
C MET A 276 43.31 30.40 8.15
N LEU A 277 42.15 31.03 7.91
CA LEU A 277 41.97 32.45 8.17
C LEU A 277 42.13 32.77 9.66
N HIS A 278 41.67 31.88 10.55
CA HIS A 278 41.77 32.09 12.00
C HIS A 278 43.22 32.07 12.47
N ILE A 279 43.95 31.04 12.02
CA ILE A 279 45.39 30.91 12.26
C ILE A 279 46.12 32.17 11.77
N PHE A 280 45.81 32.62 10.55
CA PHE A 280 46.42 33.82 9.98
C PHE A 280 46.11 35.06 10.83
N THR A 281 44.86 35.28 11.25
CA THR A 281 44.49 36.41 12.10
C THR A 281 45.21 36.39 13.45
N GLN A 282 45.34 35.23 14.10
CA GLN A 282 46.05 35.08 15.37
C GLN A 282 47.56 35.33 15.24
N VAL A 283 48.18 34.87 14.14
CA VAL A 283 49.61 35.12 13.88
C VAL A 283 49.87 36.62 13.65
N THR A 284 48.96 37.33 12.97
CA THR A 284 49.12 38.76 12.70
C THR A 284 48.88 39.68 13.90
N SER A 285 48.12 39.25 14.92
CA SER A 285 47.75 40.09 16.07
C SER A 285 48.84 40.22 17.14
N ARG A 286 50.01 39.56 17.00
CA ARG A 286 51.19 39.62 17.90
C ARG A 286 50.95 39.24 19.38
N MET A 287 49.77 38.76 19.78
CA MET A 287 49.53 38.14 21.09
C MET A 287 50.06 36.70 21.09
N TYR A 288 51.32 36.50 21.47
CA TYR A 288 52.00 35.20 21.38
C TYR A 288 52.09 34.49 22.74
N VAL A 289 50.98 33.94 23.23
CA VAL A 289 51.02 32.92 24.30
C VAL A 289 50.97 31.54 23.64
N PRO A 290 52.09 30.78 23.59
CA PRO A 290 52.20 29.55 22.81
C PRO A 290 51.22 28.47 23.27
N GLN A 291 50.88 28.48 24.57
CA GLN A 291 49.91 27.55 25.16
C GLN A 291 48.50 27.80 24.60
N VAL A 292 48.04 29.05 24.53
CA VAL A 292 46.68 29.43 24.05
C VAL A 292 46.54 29.16 22.56
N PHE A 293 47.60 29.44 21.79
CA PHE A 293 47.65 29.11 20.37
C PHE A 293 47.50 27.60 20.12
N LEU A 294 48.22 26.77 20.88
CA LEU A 294 48.12 25.31 20.79
C LEU A 294 46.72 24.80 21.16
N ALA A 295 46.12 25.35 22.23
CA ALA A 295 44.75 25.02 22.62
C ALA A 295 43.73 25.35 21.51
N ASN A 296 43.83 26.53 20.89
CA ASN A 296 42.97 26.93 19.78
C ASN A 296 43.10 26.02 18.56
N MET A 297 44.32 25.58 18.21
CA MET A 297 44.54 24.61 17.13
C MET A 297 43.85 23.28 17.41
N LEU A 298 43.99 22.76 18.64
CA LEU A 298 43.36 21.51 19.06
C LEU A 298 41.83 21.60 19.01
N LEU A 299 41.26 22.73 19.47
CA LEU A 299 39.82 22.97 19.47
C LEU A 299 39.24 23.06 18.05
N ILE A 300 39.90 23.77 17.14
CA ILE A 300 39.46 23.88 15.74
C ILE A 300 39.52 22.53 15.03
N LEU A 301 40.57 21.74 15.29
CA LEU A 301 40.66 20.38 14.76
C LEU A 301 39.55 19.49 15.31
N ALA A 302 39.26 19.58 16.61
CA ALA A 302 38.21 18.84 17.28
C ALA A 302 36.81 19.16 16.74
N THR A 303 36.50 20.46 16.56
CA THR A 303 35.21 20.91 16.03
C THR A 303 35.01 20.49 14.57
N ASN A 304 36.06 20.52 13.76
CA ASN A 304 36.00 20.00 12.39
C ASN A 304 35.71 18.50 12.37
N LEU A 305 36.40 17.73 13.20
CA LEU A 305 36.18 16.29 13.31
C LEU A 305 34.76 15.98 13.82
N ALA A 306 34.29 16.70 14.85
CA ALA A 306 32.93 16.56 15.35
C ALA A 306 31.87 16.93 14.32
N GLY A 307 32.07 18.02 13.57
CA GLY A 307 31.18 18.43 12.48
C GLY A 307 31.03 17.35 11.41
N VAL A 308 32.15 16.75 10.97
CA VAL A 308 32.16 15.62 10.04
C VAL A 308 31.44 14.40 10.62
N LEU A 309 31.72 14.05 11.88
CA LEU A 309 31.07 12.94 12.59
C LEU A 309 29.59 13.17 12.85
N THR A 310 29.10 14.41 12.83
CA THR A 310 27.66 14.71 12.92
C THR A 310 26.96 14.79 11.56
N HIS A 311 27.63 15.36 10.55
CA HIS A 311 27.04 15.56 9.23
C HIS A 311 26.90 14.23 8.46
N TYR A 312 27.96 13.41 8.44
CA TYR A 312 27.97 12.17 7.66
C TYR A 312 26.87 11.17 8.08
N PRO A 313 26.67 10.86 9.38
CA PRO A 313 25.58 9.98 9.80
C PRO A 313 24.20 10.59 9.58
N SER A 314 24.04 11.90 9.78
CA SER A 314 22.77 12.58 9.57
C SER A 314 22.34 12.51 8.09
N GLU A 315 23.25 12.73 7.16
CA GLU A 315 22.97 12.58 5.72
C GLU A 315 22.62 11.13 5.36
N THR A 316 23.37 10.18 5.91
CA THR A 316 23.13 8.74 5.67
C THR A 316 21.77 8.30 6.20
N ALA A 317 21.42 8.69 7.43
CA ALA A 317 20.14 8.37 8.05
C ALA A 317 18.95 8.94 7.26
N LYS A 318 19.07 10.18 6.75
CA LYS A 318 18.03 10.80 5.89
C LYS A 318 17.81 10.02 4.59
N ARG A 319 18.88 9.57 3.94
CA ARG A 319 18.80 8.76 2.70
C ARG A 319 18.18 7.39 2.97
N GLU A 320 18.56 6.76 4.07
CA GLU A 320 18.02 5.46 4.47
C GLU A 320 16.53 5.55 4.81
N ALA A 321 16.11 6.56 5.58
CA ALA A 321 14.70 6.81 5.91
C ALA A 321 13.84 7.04 4.66
N PHE A 322 14.35 7.77 3.67
CA PHE A 322 13.68 7.96 2.38
C PHE A 322 13.52 6.63 1.62
N LEU A 323 14.56 5.80 1.54
CA LEU A 323 14.48 4.51 0.86
C LEU A 323 13.53 3.54 1.56
N GLU A 324 13.53 3.51 2.89
CA GLU A 324 12.61 2.69 3.69
C GLU A 324 11.17 3.12 3.45
N THR A 325 10.91 4.43 3.44
CA THR A 325 9.59 4.99 3.12
C THR A 325 9.16 4.60 1.70
N ARG A 326 10.05 4.71 0.71
CA ARG A 326 9.77 4.30 -0.67
C ARG A 326 9.43 2.81 -0.78
N ARG A 327 10.19 1.94 -0.10
CA ARG A 327 9.93 0.48 -0.07
C ARG A 327 8.59 0.17 0.57
N CYS A 328 8.24 0.86 1.67
CA CYS A 328 6.97 0.67 2.35
C CYS A 328 5.78 1.10 1.47
N VAL A 329 5.88 2.27 0.83
CA VAL A 329 4.88 2.74 -0.14
C VAL A 329 4.77 1.79 -1.34
N GLY A 330 5.90 1.29 -1.85
CA GLY A 330 5.92 0.31 -2.94
C GLY A 330 5.25 -1.01 -2.58
N ALA A 331 5.56 -1.57 -1.41
CA ALA A 331 4.89 -2.75 -0.90
C ALA A 331 3.37 -2.51 -0.77
N ARG A 332 2.97 -1.36 -0.21
CA ARG A 332 1.56 -0.98 -0.10
C ARG A 332 0.87 -0.92 -1.45
N LEU A 333 1.42 -0.21 -2.45
CA LEU A 333 0.80 -0.10 -3.77
C LEU A 333 0.68 -1.46 -4.47
N LYS A 334 1.70 -2.33 -4.36
CA LYS A 334 1.65 -3.69 -4.90
C LYS A 334 0.51 -4.50 -4.28
N THR A 335 0.41 -4.52 -2.95
CA THR A 335 -0.70 -5.19 -2.24
C THR A 335 -2.04 -4.53 -2.60
N GLN A 336 -2.07 -3.23 -2.89
CA GLN A 336 -3.30 -2.53 -3.30
C GLN A 336 -3.79 -3.01 -4.65
N GLY A 337 -2.89 -3.14 -5.63
CA GLY A 337 -3.20 -3.65 -6.95
C GLY A 337 -3.76 -5.08 -6.87
N GLN A 338 -3.07 -5.97 -6.15
CA GLN A 338 -3.50 -7.35 -5.95
C GLN A 338 -4.88 -7.43 -5.27
N ASN A 339 -5.10 -6.64 -4.22
CA ASN A 339 -6.37 -6.63 -3.51
C ASN A 339 -7.53 -6.07 -4.37
N GLN A 340 -7.29 -5.02 -5.17
CA GLN A 340 -8.28 -4.52 -6.13
C GLN A 340 -8.62 -5.56 -7.20
N GLN A 341 -7.62 -6.31 -7.66
CA GLN A 341 -7.81 -7.40 -8.61
C GLN A 341 -8.70 -8.50 -8.02
N GLN A 342 -8.44 -8.91 -6.77
CA GLN A 342 -9.27 -9.88 -6.05
C GLN A 342 -10.70 -9.36 -5.80
N GLU A 343 -10.86 -8.08 -5.44
CA GLU A 343 -12.18 -7.47 -5.24
C GLU A 343 -12.98 -7.40 -6.55
N ARG A 344 -12.32 -7.09 -7.67
CA ARG A 344 -12.96 -7.13 -9.01
C ARG A 344 -13.45 -8.54 -9.35
N LEU A 345 -12.64 -9.57 -9.07
CA LEU A 345 -13.04 -10.96 -9.26
C LEU A 345 -14.24 -11.34 -8.37
N LEU A 346 -14.23 -10.95 -7.09
CA LEU A 346 -15.35 -11.20 -6.19
C LEU A 346 -16.66 -10.55 -6.70
N LEU A 347 -16.60 -9.28 -7.09
CA LEU A 347 -17.75 -8.52 -7.59
C LEU A 347 -18.21 -8.97 -8.99
N SER A 348 -17.40 -9.75 -9.70
CA SER A 348 -17.80 -10.35 -10.96
C SER A 348 -18.80 -11.50 -10.76
N VAL A 349 -18.64 -12.28 -9.70
CA VAL A 349 -19.47 -13.47 -9.46
C VAL A 349 -20.70 -13.12 -8.63
N LEU A 350 -20.56 -12.26 -7.63
CA LEU A 350 -21.64 -11.87 -6.73
C LEU A 350 -22.02 -10.40 -6.93
N PRO A 351 -23.32 -10.06 -6.99
CA PRO A 351 -23.76 -8.67 -6.98
C PRO A 351 -23.23 -7.92 -5.77
N ARG A 352 -22.85 -6.64 -5.97
CA ARG A 352 -22.15 -5.83 -4.96
C ARG A 352 -22.87 -5.76 -3.62
N HIS A 353 -24.20 -5.66 -3.60
CA HIS A 353 -24.95 -5.57 -2.36
C HIS A 353 -24.87 -6.88 -1.55
N VAL A 354 -25.01 -8.04 -2.21
CA VAL A 354 -24.87 -9.36 -1.58
C VAL A 354 -23.43 -9.56 -1.10
N ALA A 355 -22.44 -9.28 -1.94
CA ALA A 355 -21.02 -9.45 -1.60
C ALA A 355 -20.63 -8.61 -0.36
N MET A 356 -21.15 -7.38 -0.24
CA MET A 356 -20.87 -6.51 0.91
C MET A 356 -21.56 -6.97 2.19
N GLU A 357 -22.77 -7.54 2.08
CA GLU A 357 -23.47 -8.11 3.24
C GLU A 357 -22.76 -9.37 3.76
N MET A 358 -22.44 -10.30 2.86
CA MET A 358 -21.64 -11.48 3.17
C MET A 358 -20.28 -11.08 3.77
N LYS A 359 -19.68 -10.00 3.23
CA LYS A 359 -18.42 -9.46 3.75
C LYS A 359 -18.53 -8.98 5.18
N ALA A 360 -19.61 -8.30 5.52
CA ALA A 360 -19.84 -7.82 6.88
C ALA A 360 -20.06 -8.97 7.87
N ASP A 361 -20.74 -10.04 7.45
CA ASP A 361 -21.07 -11.17 8.33
C ASP A 361 -19.87 -12.05 8.65
N ILE A 362 -19.05 -12.41 7.67
CA ILE A 362 -17.84 -13.23 7.91
C ILE A 362 -16.79 -12.43 8.71
N ALA A 363 -16.75 -11.10 8.57
CA ALA A 363 -15.91 -10.24 9.39
C ALA A 363 -16.44 -10.07 10.83
N GLY A 364 -17.72 -10.39 11.07
CA GLY A 364 -18.30 -10.50 12.40
C GLY A 364 -17.77 -11.73 13.14
N LYS A 365 -17.93 -11.76 14.48
CA LYS A 365 -17.76 -13.04 15.20
C LYS A 365 -18.84 -14.00 14.71
N PRO A 366 -18.54 -15.28 14.46
CA PRO A 366 -19.58 -16.26 14.13
C PRO A 366 -20.62 -16.21 15.25
N GLN A 367 -21.84 -15.81 14.89
CA GLN A 367 -22.97 -16.01 15.78
C GLN A 367 -23.37 -17.46 15.58
N ASP A 368 -23.24 -18.29 16.62
CA ASP A 368 -23.82 -19.63 16.63
C ASP A 368 -25.35 -19.48 16.66
N THR A 369 -25.94 -19.25 15.48
CA THR A 369 -27.38 -19.28 15.28
C THR A 369 -27.80 -20.71 14.94
N MET A 370 -28.99 -21.12 15.38
CA MET A 370 -29.53 -22.46 15.08
C MET A 370 -29.77 -22.74 13.58
N PHE A 371 -29.73 -21.70 12.74
CA PHE A 371 -29.89 -21.80 11.29
C PHE A 371 -28.77 -21.01 10.60
N HIS A 372 -28.39 -21.47 9.41
CA HIS A 372 -27.47 -20.75 8.55
C HIS A 372 -28.17 -19.51 7.97
N LYS A 373 -27.46 -18.37 7.97
CA LYS A 373 -28.02 -17.12 7.42
C LYS A 373 -28.18 -17.25 5.91
N ILE A 374 -29.37 -16.94 5.41
CA ILE A 374 -29.69 -16.88 3.98
C ILE A 374 -29.63 -15.44 3.45
N TYR A 375 -29.13 -15.28 2.23
CA TYR A 375 -29.06 -13.99 1.53
C TYR A 375 -30.05 -14.00 0.37
N ILE A 376 -31.32 -13.68 0.63
CA ILE A 376 -32.38 -13.69 -0.38
C ILE A 376 -33.09 -12.34 -0.41
N GLN A 377 -33.33 -11.81 -1.61
CA GLN A 377 -34.12 -10.62 -1.87
C GLN A 377 -35.21 -10.93 -2.89
N ARG A 378 -36.38 -10.33 -2.70
CA ARG A 378 -37.53 -10.50 -3.58
C ARG A 378 -37.66 -9.32 -4.53
N TYR A 379 -37.96 -9.62 -5.78
CA TYR A 379 -38.19 -8.66 -6.84
C TYR A 379 -39.47 -9.00 -7.58
N GLU A 380 -40.29 -7.98 -7.84
CA GLU A 380 -41.51 -8.07 -8.64
C GLU A 380 -41.27 -7.44 -10.00
N ASN A 381 -42.05 -7.84 -11.01
CA ASN A 381 -41.99 -7.33 -12.38
C ASN A 381 -40.60 -7.45 -13.01
N VAL A 382 -40.13 -8.70 -13.12
CA VAL A 382 -38.90 -9.04 -13.85
C VAL A 382 -39.24 -9.87 -15.08
N SER A 383 -38.43 -9.75 -16.13
CA SER A 383 -38.54 -10.64 -17.31
C SER A 383 -37.40 -11.64 -17.32
N ILE A 384 -37.76 -12.89 -17.50
CA ILE A 384 -36.91 -14.06 -17.38
C ILE A 384 -36.76 -14.65 -18.79
N LEU A 385 -35.52 -14.83 -19.25
CA LEU A 385 -35.20 -15.37 -20.57
C LEU A 385 -34.36 -16.64 -20.44
N PHE A 386 -34.85 -17.72 -21.03
CA PHE A 386 -34.12 -18.95 -21.25
C PHE A 386 -33.87 -19.13 -22.75
N ALA A 387 -32.61 -19.39 -23.12
CA ALA A 387 -32.21 -19.59 -24.50
C ALA A 387 -31.36 -20.86 -24.63
N ASP A 388 -31.85 -21.88 -25.34
CA ASP A 388 -31.17 -23.17 -25.49
C ASP A 388 -30.72 -23.43 -26.94
N ILE A 389 -29.57 -24.09 -27.09
CA ILE A 389 -28.97 -24.39 -28.40
C ILE A 389 -29.56 -25.70 -28.95
N CYS A 390 -30.34 -25.59 -30.00
CA CYS A 390 -30.88 -26.75 -30.71
C CYS A 390 -29.78 -27.53 -31.43
N GLY A 391 -29.73 -28.84 -31.17
CA GLY A 391 -28.78 -29.76 -31.82
C GLY A 391 -27.41 -29.82 -31.15
N PHE A 392 -27.20 -29.12 -30.03
CA PHE A 392 -25.92 -29.12 -29.31
C PHE A 392 -25.51 -30.52 -28.83
N THR A 393 -26.43 -31.35 -28.34
CA THR A 393 -26.09 -32.72 -27.92
C THR A 393 -25.44 -33.53 -29.05
N SER A 394 -26.00 -33.47 -30.26
CA SER A 394 -25.43 -34.16 -31.43
C SER A 394 -24.09 -33.58 -31.87
N LEU A 395 -23.91 -32.26 -31.72
CA LEU A 395 -22.64 -31.59 -31.98
C LEU A 395 -21.56 -32.04 -30.99
N SER A 396 -21.92 -32.10 -29.70
CA SER A 396 -21.00 -32.48 -28.64
C SER A 396 -20.46 -33.91 -28.75
N ASP A 397 -21.17 -34.77 -29.50
CA ASP A 397 -20.74 -36.12 -29.81
C ASP A 397 -19.73 -36.20 -30.98
N GLN A 398 -19.69 -35.18 -31.85
CA GLN A 398 -18.86 -35.16 -33.06
C GLN A 398 -17.60 -34.31 -32.90
N CYS A 399 -17.62 -33.31 -32.02
CA CYS A 399 -16.52 -32.39 -31.79
C CYS A 399 -15.61 -32.83 -30.64
N THR A 400 -14.33 -32.43 -30.70
CA THR A 400 -13.43 -32.59 -29.56
C THR A 400 -13.80 -31.64 -28.43
N ALA A 401 -13.39 -32.02 -27.22
CA ALA A 401 -13.51 -31.22 -26.00
C ALA A 401 -13.13 -29.74 -26.18
N GLN A 402 -11.98 -29.51 -26.82
CA GLN A 402 -11.43 -28.17 -27.02
C GLN A 402 -12.24 -27.36 -28.04
N GLU A 403 -12.68 -27.98 -29.13
CA GLU A 403 -13.49 -27.32 -30.15
C GLU A 403 -14.86 -26.88 -29.60
N ILE A 404 -15.51 -27.73 -28.80
CA ILE A 404 -16.78 -27.42 -28.13
C ILE A 404 -16.57 -26.22 -27.18
N TYR A 405 -15.51 -26.26 -26.37
CA TYR A 405 -15.21 -25.17 -25.45
C TYR A 405 -14.97 -23.85 -26.18
N ILE A 406 -14.18 -23.85 -27.26
CA ILE A 406 -13.89 -22.65 -28.06
C ILE A 406 -15.19 -22.09 -28.65
N LEU A 407 -16.04 -22.94 -29.23
CA LEU A 407 -17.32 -22.54 -29.81
C LEU A 407 -18.24 -21.93 -28.74
N LEU A 408 -18.40 -22.60 -27.60
CA LEU A 408 -19.22 -22.12 -26.49
C LEU A 408 -18.69 -20.81 -25.91
N ASN A 409 -17.38 -20.71 -25.71
CA ASN A 409 -16.76 -19.51 -25.16
C ASN A 409 -16.94 -18.32 -26.10
N GLU A 410 -16.76 -18.50 -27.41
CA GLU A 410 -16.99 -17.42 -28.39
C GLU A 410 -18.47 -17.00 -28.43
N LEU A 411 -19.38 -17.98 -28.47
CA LEU A 411 -20.82 -17.72 -28.52
C LEU A 411 -21.32 -17.01 -27.25
N PHE A 412 -20.97 -17.54 -26.08
CA PHE A 412 -21.37 -16.96 -24.80
C PHE A 412 -20.67 -15.62 -24.53
N ALA A 413 -19.44 -15.39 -25.01
CA ALA A 413 -18.83 -14.06 -24.96
C ALA A 413 -19.55 -13.03 -25.84
N ARG A 414 -20.19 -13.46 -26.95
CA ARG A 414 -21.10 -12.59 -27.72
C ARG A 414 -22.40 -12.34 -26.95
N PHE A 415 -23.00 -13.36 -26.36
CA PHE A 415 -24.23 -13.19 -25.56
C PHE A 415 -24.02 -12.34 -24.30
N ASP A 416 -22.86 -12.46 -23.64
CA ASP A 416 -22.50 -11.60 -22.50
C ASP A 416 -22.45 -10.11 -22.90
N ARG A 417 -21.99 -9.81 -24.13
CA ARG A 417 -22.00 -8.44 -24.68
C ARG A 417 -23.42 -7.96 -24.96
N LEU A 418 -24.24 -8.77 -25.63
CA LEU A 418 -25.65 -8.46 -25.90
C LEU A 418 -26.43 -8.24 -24.59
N ALA A 419 -26.22 -9.09 -23.59
CA ALA A 419 -26.84 -8.96 -22.28
C ALA A 419 -26.49 -7.62 -21.62
N GLN A 420 -25.23 -7.16 -21.75
CA GLN A 420 -24.83 -5.86 -21.22
C GLN A 420 -25.49 -4.69 -21.96
N GLU A 421 -25.52 -4.75 -23.29
CA GLU A 421 -26.11 -3.73 -24.17
C GLU A 421 -27.61 -3.58 -23.92
N HIS A 422 -28.32 -4.69 -23.77
CA HIS A 422 -29.76 -4.75 -23.44
C HIS A 422 -30.05 -4.77 -21.94
N HIS A 423 -29.05 -4.47 -21.10
CA HIS A 423 -29.21 -4.38 -19.65
C HIS A 423 -29.87 -5.61 -18.97
N CYS A 424 -29.62 -6.80 -19.52
CA CYS A 424 -30.02 -8.08 -18.94
C CYS A 424 -28.87 -8.65 -18.10
N LEU A 425 -29.20 -9.13 -16.90
CA LEU A 425 -28.25 -9.76 -16.01
C LEU A 425 -28.18 -11.26 -16.34
N ARG A 426 -27.02 -11.73 -16.81
CA ARG A 426 -26.74 -13.16 -16.87
C ARG A 426 -26.70 -13.73 -15.45
N ILE A 427 -27.53 -14.75 -15.20
CA ILE A 427 -27.57 -15.47 -13.93
C ILE A 427 -26.61 -16.66 -14.00
N LYS A 428 -26.84 -17.60 -14.92
CA LYS A 428 -26.10 -18.85 -14.97
C LYS A 428 -26.07 -19.45 -16.37
N LEU A 429 -25.09 -20.30 -16.63
CA LEU A 429 -25.07 -21.22 -17.76
C LEU A 429 -25.50 -22.61 -17.27
N LEU A 430 -26.51 -23.19 -17.91
CA LEU A 430 -27.05 -24.51 -17.59
C LEU A 430 -26.76 -25.46 -18.75
N GLY A 431 -25.49 -25.89 -18.86
CA GLY A 431 -25.05 -26.68 -20.01
C GLY A 431 -24.98 -25.81 -21.26
N ASP A 432 -25.81 -26.13 -22.25
CA ASP A 432 -26.03 -25.40 -23.50
C ASP A 432 -27.04 -24.24 -23.39
N CYS A 433 -27.78 -24.18 -22.28
CA CYS A 433 -28.76 -23.12 -22.06
C CYS A 433 -28.14 -21.87 -21.42
N TYR A 434 -28.40 -20.71 -22.04
CA TYR A 434 -28.07 -19.39 -21.54
C TYR A 434 -29.27 -18.77 -20.82
N TYR A 435 -29.08 -18.42 -19.54
CA TYR A 435 -30.15 -17.94 -18.66
C TYR A 435 -29.87 -16.52 -18.14
N CYS A 436 -30.77 -15.58 -18.42
CA CYS A 436 -30.66 -14.19 -17.97
C CYS A 436 -32.00 -13.57 -17.56
N VAL A 437 -31.92 -12.52 -16.74
CA VAL A 437 -33.08 -11.80 -16.21
C VAL A 437 -32.92 -10.30 -16.38
N SER A 438 -33.97 -9.61 -16.82
CA SER A 438 -34.06 -8.16 -16.84
C SER A 438 -34.92 -7.65 -15.67
N GLY A 439 -34.55 -6.49 -15.11
CA GLY A 439 -35.15 -5.95 -13.88
C GLY A 439 -34.43 -6.36 -12.60
N LEU A 440 -33.24 -6.99 -12.71
CA LEU A 440 -32.34 -7.32 -11.59
C LEU A 440 -30.94 -6.74 -11.82
N PRO A 441 -30.22 -6.29 -10.77
CA PRO A 441 -30.66 -6.09 -9.38
C PRO A 441 -31.43 -4.77 -9.19
N GLU A 442 -31.52 -3.94 -10.22
CA GLU A 442 -32.26 -2.67 -10.21
C GLU A 442 -33.56 -2.86 -11.01
N PRO A 443 -34.74 -2.60 -10.41
CA PRO A 443 -36.01 -2.74 -11.11
C PRO A 443 -36.09 -1.73 -12.25
N ARG A 444 -36.61 -2.17 -13.39
CA ARG A 444 -36.74 -1.36 -14.62
C ARG A 444 -38.15 -1.52 -15.20
N PRO A 445 -38.80 -0.45 -15.67
CA PRO A 445 -40.14 -0.54 -16.26
C PRO A 445 -40.17 -1.16 -17.66
N ASP A 446 -39.06 -1.09 -18.39
CA ASP A 446 -38.86 -1.59 -19.75
C ASP A 446 -38.22 -3.00 -19.78
N HIS A 447 -38.30 -3.73 -18.67
CA HIS A 447 -37.66 -5.03 -18.49
C HIS A 447 -38.03 -6.04 -19.60
N ALA A 448 -39.29 -6.06 -20.03
CA ALA A 448 -39.80 -6.98 -21.05
C ALA A 448 -39.28 -6.66 -22.46
N HIS A 449 -39.20 -5.37 -22.80
CA HIS A 449 -38.65 -4.92 -24.08
C HIS A 449 -37.17 -5.30 -24.20
N CYS A 450 -36.39 -5.07 -23.14
CA CYS A 450 -34.98 -5.44 -23.07
C CYS A 450 -34.76 -6.94 -23.34
N CYS A 451 -35.56 -7.82 -22.70
CA CYS A 451 -35.45 -9.27 -22.92
C CYS A 451 -35.83 -9.68 -24.35
N VAL A 452 -36.88 -9.08 -24.93
CA VAL A 452 -37.30 -9.40 -26.29
C VAL A 452 -36.27 -8.99 -27.33
N GLU A 453 -35.73 -7.77 -27.23
CA GLU A 453 -34.67 -7.29 -28.15
C GLU A 453 -33.41 -8.14 -28.01
N MET A 454 -33.00 -8.46 -26.79
CA MET A 454 -31.89 -9.40 -26.55
C MET A 454 -32.14 -10.76 -27.20
N ALA A 455 -33.33 -11.33 -27.07
CA ALA A 455 -33.68 -12.62 -27.67
C ALA A 455 -33.58 -12.60 -29.21
N LEU A 456 -34.04 -11.53 -29.85
CA LEU A 456 -33.95 -11.37 -31.29
C LEU A 456 -32.48 -11.28 -31.74
N ASP A 457 -31.67 -10.47 -31.05
CA ASP A 457 -30.24 -10.35 -31.35
C ASP A 457 -29.46 -11.65 -31.09
N MET A 458 -29.85 -12.45 -30.10
CA MET A 458 -29.26 -13.77 -29.86
C MET A 458 -29.53 -14.73 -31.03
N ILE A 459 -30.74 -14.72 -31.59
CA ILE A 459 -31.11 -15.52 -32.78
C ILE A 459 -30.31 -15.06 -34.01
N ASP A 460 -30.14 -13.76 -34.21
CA ASP A 460 -29.32 -13.23 -35.30
C ASP A 460 -27.82 -13.57 -35.12
N ALA A 461 -27.32 -13.51 -33.87
CA ALA A 461 -25.94 -13.85 -33.55
C ALA A 461 -25.62 -15.34 -33.80
N ILE A 462 -26.52 -16.26 -33.42
CA ILE A 462 -26.30 -17.69 -33.69
C ILE A 462 -26.41 -18.02 -35.18
N ALA A 463 -27.28 -17.32 -35.93
CA ALA A 463 -27.37 -17.47 -37.38
C ALA A 463 -26.05 -17.09 -38.07
N LEU A 464 -25.38 -16.02 -37.60
CA LEU A 464 -24.06 -15.63 -38.08
C LEU A 464 -22.98 -16.68 -37.72
N VAL A 465 -22.99 -17.22 -36.50
CA VAL A 465 -22.04 -18.26 -36.09
C VAL A 465 -22.23 -19.54 -36.91
N ARG A 466 -23.48 -19.93 -37.22
CA ARG A 466 -23.79 -21.03 -38.13
C ARG A 466 -23.19 -20.85 -39.51
N GLU A 467 -23.28 -19.65 -40.09
CA GLU A 467 -22.69 -19.35 -41.41
C GLU A 467 -21.16 -19.40 -41.40
N VAL A 468 -20.52 -18.90 -40.33
CA VAL A 468 -19.06 -18.82 -40.23
C VAL A 468 -18.42 -20.18 -39.90
N MET A 469 -18.99 -20.91 -38.94
CA MET A 469 -18.42 -22.18 -38.46
C MET A 469 -18.87 -23.38 -39.30
N GLY A 470 -19.84 -23.21 -40.20
CA GLY A 470 -20.37 -24.29 -41.04
C GLY A 470 -21.16 -25.34 -40.27
N VAL A 471 -21.69 -24.98 -39.09
CA VAL A 471 -22.37 -25.89 -38.16
C VAL A 471 -23.87 -25.60 -38.15
N ASN A 472 -24.70 -26.61 -38.38
CA ASN A 472 -26.16 -26.47 -38.38
C ASN A 472 -26.76 -26.43 -36.96
N VAL A 473 -26.55 -25.33 -36.24
CA VAL A 473 -27.16 -25.04 -34.94
C VAL A 473 -28.25 -23.96 -35.05
N ASP A 474 -29.21 -24.01 -34.13
CA ASP A 474 -30.28 -23.01 -34.00
C ASP A 474 -30.55 -22.75 -32.51
N MET A 475 -31.43 -21.81 -32.18
CA MET A 475 -31.74 -21.45 -30.80
C MET A 475 -33.23 -21.39 -30.53
N ARG A 476 -33.67 -21.96 -29.41
CA ARG A 476 -35.02 -21.75 -28.85
C ARG A 476 -34.92 -20.70 -27.76
N VAL A 477 -35.86 -19.76 -27.75
CA VAL A 477 -35.91 -18.74 -26.70
C VAL A 477 -37.31 -18.67 -26.09
N GLY A 478 -37.39 -18.83 -24.77
CA GLY A 478 -38.60 -18.67 -23.97
C GLY A 478 -38.48 -17.48 -23.03
N ILE A 479 -39.50 -16.62 -23.00
CA ILE A 479 -39.56 -15.45 -22.12
C ILE A 479 -40.86 -15.46 -21.32
N HIS A 480 -40.75 -15.18 -20.03
CA HIS A 480 -41.88 -14.97 -19.14
C HIS A 480 -41.62 -13.77 -18.21
N THR A 481 -42.67 -13.06 -17.82
CA THR A 481 -42.61 -11.93 -16.89
C THR A 481 -43.32 -12.29 -15.61
N GLY A 482 -42.64 -12.13 -14.47
CA GLY A 482 -43.19 -12.50 -13.18
C GLY A 482 -42.41 -11.93 -12.00
N ARG A 483 -42.52 -12.61 -10.86
CA ARG A 483 -41.80 -12.31 -9.61
C ARG A 483 -40.69 -13.33 -9.38
N VAL A 484 -39.65 -12.93 -8.66
CA VAL A 484 -38.53 -13.81 -8.36
C VAL A 484 -37.93 -13.54 -6.98
N HIS A 485 -37.43 -14.60 -6.36
CA HIS A 485 -36.52 -14.53 -5.23
C HIS A 485 -35.11 -14.74 -5.75
N CYS A 486 -34.19 -13.82 -5.51
CA CYS A 486 -32.80 -13.94 -5.92
C CYS A 486 -31.85 -13.90 -4.74
N GLY A 487 -30.77 -14.66 -4.79
CA GLY A 487 -29.91 -14.82 -3.62
C GLY A 487 -28.81 -15.85 -3.78
N VAL A 488 -28.22 -16.24 -2.66
CA VAL A 488 -27.17 -17.28 -2.58
C VAL A 488 -27.61 -18.33 -1.56
N LEU A 489 -27.45 -19.62 -1.91
CA LEU A 489 -27.73 -20.77 -1.06
C LEU A 489 -26.49 -21.65 -0.86
N GLY A 490 -26.46 -22.36 0.27
CA GLY A 490 -25.42 -23.31 0.65
C GLY A 490 -24.19 -22.68 1.30
N LEU A 491 -23.27 -23.53 1.74
CA LEU A 491 -22.02 -23.11 2.39
C LEU A 491 -20.83 -23.12 1.42
N ARG A 492 -20.90 -23.97 0.39
CA ARG A 492 -19.85 -24.14 -0.62
C ARG A 492 -20.32 -23.77 -2.03
N LYS A 493 -19.40 -23.23 -2.85
CA LYS A 493 -19.66 -22.85 -4.26
C LYS A 493 -20.79 -21.86 -4.41
N TRP A 494 -20.66 -20.74 -3.70
CA TRP A 494 -21.65 -19.67 -3.74
C TRP A 494 -21.85 -19.15 -5.17
N GLN A 495 -23.11 -19.20 -5.60
CA GLN A 495 -23.56 -18.70 -6.89
C GLN A 495 -24.81 -17.86 -6.63
N PHE A 496 -24.90 -16.72 -7.32
CA PHE A 496 -26.13 -15.93 -7.34
C PHE A 496 -27.13 -16.61 -8.26
N ASP A 497 -28.28 -16.99 -7.71
CA ASP A 497 -29.32 -17.74 -8.42
C ASP A 497 -30.72 -17.19 -8.11
N VAL A 498 -31.72 -17.67 -8.85
CA VAL A 498 -33.08 -17.13 -8.85
C VAL A 498 -34.11 -18.27 -8.73
N TRP A 499 -35.08 -18.11 -7.84
CA TRP A 499 -36.14 -19.08 -7.54
C TRP A 499 -37.52 -18.44 -7.62
N SER A 500 -38.42 -19.08 -8.38
CA SER A 500 -39.88 -18.87 -8.33
C SER A 500 -40.58 -19.90 -9.23
N ASN A 501 -41.89 -20.05 -9.05
CA ASN A 501 -42.76 -20.70 -10.03
C ASN A 501 -42.66 -20.04 -11.42
N ASP A 502 -42.48 -18.72 -11.48
CA ASP A 502 -42.38 -17.96 -12.73
C ASP A 502 -41.08 -18.29 -13.50
N VAL A 503 -39.99 -18.61 -12.79
CA VAL A 503 -38.73 -19.12 -13.40
C VAL A 503 -38.96 -20.50 -14.03
N THR A 504 -39.69 -21.36 -13.31
CA THR A 504 -40.03 -22.71 -13.79
C THR A 504 -40.90 -22.65 -15.03
N LEU A 505 -41.86 -21.72 -15.08
CA LEU A 505 -42.68 -21.46 -16.25
C LEU A 505 -41.82 -20.99 -17.45
N ALA A 506 -40.90 -20.06 -17.25
CA ALA A 506 -39.99 -19.59 -18.30
C ALA A 506 -39.15 -20.73 -18.91
N ASN A 507 -38.68 -21.67 -18.09
CA ASN A 507 -37.98 -22.86 -18.54
C ASN A 507 -38.88 -23.76 -19.43
N TYR A 508 -40.13 -23.99 -19.02
CA TYR A 508 -41.08 -24.75 -19.85
C TYR A 508 -41.50 -24.02 -21.13
N MET A 509 -41.48 -22.68 -21.12
CA MET A 509 -41.70 -21.85 -22.30
C MET A 509 -40.57 -22.01 -23.33
N GLU A 510 -39.31 -22.07 -22.90
CA GLU A 510 -38.19 -22.41 -23.80
C GLU A 510 -38.39 -23.81 -24.39
N SER A 511 -38.65 -24.80 -23.54
CA SER A 511 -38.76 -26.20 -23.98
C SER A 511 -39.94 -26.43 -24.93
N GLY A 512 -41.02 -25.66 -24.79
CA GLY A 512 -42.17 -25.62 -25.70
C GLY A 512 -42.00 -24.69 -26.92
N GLY A 513 -40.86 -23.99 -27.00
CA GLY A 513 -40.51 -23.04 -28.03
C GLY A 513 -40.16 -23.67 -29.39
N ILE A 514 -40.19 -22.83 -30.42
CA ILE A 514 -39.85 -23.21 -31.80
C ILE A 514 -38.45 -22.65 -32.10
N PRO A 515 -37.53 -23.45 -32.67
CA PRO A 515 -36.21 -22.96 -33.08
C PRO A 515 -36.30 -21.71 -33.98
N GLY A 516 -35.44 -20.73 -33.73
CA GLY A 516 -35.37 -19.47 -34.47
C GLY A 516 -36.49 -18.47 -34.16
N ARG A 517 -37.35 -18.74 -33.16
CA ARG A 517 -38.47 -17.87 -32.78
C ARG A 517 -38.46 -17.57 -31.28
N VAL A 518 -38.93 -16.37 -30.92
CA VAL A 518 -39.07 -15.94 -29.52
C VAL A 518 -40.48 -16.28 -29.03
N HIS A 519 -40.56 -17.14 -28.00
CA HIS A 519 -41.81 -17.62 -27.40
C HIS A 519 -42.08 -16.88 -26.09
N ILE A 520 -43.25 -16.22 -25.99
CA ILE A 520 -43.62 -15.38 -24.85
C ILE A 520 -44.97 -15.78 -24.25
N THR A 521 -45.19 -15.47 -22.97
CA THR A 521 -46.50 -15.64 -22.31
C THR A 521 -47.39 -14.40 -22.46
N GLU A 522 -48.66 -14.51 -22.08
CA GLU A 522 -49.60 -13.39 -22.06
C GLU A 522 -49.16 -12.26 -21.11
N GLU A 523 -48.56 -12.60 -19.97
CA GLU A 523 -48.03 -11.63 -19.00
C GLU A 523 -46.94 -10.77 -19.64
N THR A 524 -46.01 -11.41 -20.36
CA THR A 524 -44.98 -10.68 -21.10
C THR A 524 -45.59 -9.81 -22.18
N LEU A 525 -46.59 -10.30 -22.92
CA LEU A 525 -47.27 -9.53 -23.96
C LEU A 525 -47.94 -8.26 -23.39
N LYS A 526 -48.56 -8.35 -22.21
CA LYS A 526 -49.16 -7.19 -21.52
C LYS A 526 -48.11 -6.11 -21.21
N CYS A 527 -46.89 -6.50 -20.86
CA CYS A 527 -45.78 -5.58 -20.59
C CYS A 527 -45.13 -4.98 -21.85
N LEU A 528 -45.39 -5.53 -23.05
CA LEU A 528 -44.82 -5.06 -24.31
C LEU A 528 -45.66 -3.96 -25.01
N ASN A 529 -46.79 -3.55 -24.41
CA ASN A 529 -47.65 -2.44 -24.85
C ASN A 529 -48.09 -2.46 -26.33
N GLY A 530 -48.04 -3.62 -27.00
CA GLY A 530 -48.44 -3.78 -28.40
C GLY A 530 -47.39 -3.38 -29.45
N ASP A 531 -46.14 -3.13 -29.07
CA ASP A 531 -45.09 -2.68 -29.99
C ASP A 531 -44.61 -3.79 -30.96
N TYR A 532 -44.84 -5.05 -30.60
CA TYR A 532 -44.45 -6.23 -31.39
C TYR A 532 -45.66 -6.91 -32.00
N LYS A 533 -45.52 -7.37 -33.24
CA LYS A 533 -46.51 -8.24 -33.88
C LYS A 533 -46.32 -9.66 -33.37
N VAL A 534 -47.39 -10.28 -32.90
CA VAL A 534 -47.36 -11.63 -32.35
C VAL A 534 -48.36 -12.54 -33.05
N GLU A 535 -48.04 -13.83 -33.10
CA GLU A 535 -48.94 -14.90 -33.54
C GLU A 535 -49.25 -15.86 -32.38
N PRO A 536 -50.36 -16.61 -32.43
CA PRO A 536 -50.66 -17.64 -31.43
C PRO A 536 -49.56 -18.70 -31.41
N GLY A 537 -48.99 -18.97 -30.23
CA GLY A 537 -47.84 -19.86 -30.10
C GLY A 537 -48.17 -21.35 -30.06
N THR A 538 -49.43 -21.74 -29.81
CA THR A 538 -49.88 -23.14 -29.63
C THR A 538 -49.00 -24.00 -28.70
N GLY A 539 -48.43 -23.40 -27.64
CA GLY A 539 -47.51 -24.08 -26.72
C GLY A 539 -48.11 -25.31 -26.01
N TYR A 540 -49.43 -25.35 -25.83
CA TYR A 540 -50.17 -26.45 -25.21
C TYR A 540 -50.08 -27.79 -25.99
N GLU A 541 -49.74 -27.77 -27.28
CA GLU A 541 -49.58 -29.00 -28.07
C GLU A 541 -48.20 -29.64 -27.84
N ARG A 542 -47.20 -28.82 -27.52
CA ARG A 542 -45.79 -29.23 -27.47
C ARG A 542 -45.27 -29.50 -26.07
N ASN A 543 -45.90 -28.93 -25.04
CA ASN A 543 -45.50 -29.12 -23.65
C ASN A 543 -46.72 -29.45 -22.77
N SER A 544 -46.64 -30.57 -22.05
CA SER A 544 -47.70 -31.02 -21.14
C SER A 544 -47.96 -30.04 -20.00
N TYR A 545 -46.92 -29.42 -19.45
CA TYR A 545 -47.05 -28.47 -18.35
C TYR A 545 -47.89 -27.24 -18.76
N LEU A 546 -47.61 -26.68 -19.95
CA LEU A 546 -48.34 -25.53 -20.49
C LEU A 546 -49.81 -25.85 -20.75
N ARG A 547 -50.11 -27.08 -21.17
CA ARG A 547 -51.47 -27.57 -21.38
C ARG A 547 -52.22 -27.74 -20.06
N ASP A 548 -51.61 -28.41 -19.10
CA ASP A 548 -52.25 -28.76 -17.84
C ASP A 548 -52.55 -27.51 -16.99
N HIS A 549 -51.75 -26.42 -17.16
CA HIS A 549 -51.94 -25.13 -16.51
C HIS A 549 -52.73 -24.11 -17.36
N ASN A 550 -53.22 -24.49 -18.55
CA ASN A 550 -53.98 -23.62 -19.47
C ASN A 550 -53.33 -22.27 -19.79
N ILE A 551 -52.01 -22.25 -20.04
CA ILE A 551 -51.25 -21.02 -20.24
C ILE A 551 -51.36 -20.56 -21.70
N THR A 552 -51.81 -19.32 -21.89
CA THR A 552 -51.89 -18.65 -23.20
C THR A 552 -50.51 -18.16 -23.63
N THR A 553 -50.10 -18.51 -24.84
CA THR A 553 -48.75 -18.24 -25.33
C THR A 553 -48.73 -17.70 -26.75
N TYR A 554 -47.70 -16.92 -27.06
CA TYR A 554 -47.55 -16.17 -28.31
C TYR A 554 -46.12 -16.29 -28.86
N LEU A 555 -45.96 -16.22 -30.17
CA LEU A 555 -44.65 -16.13 -30.83
C LEU A 555 -44.48 -14.73 -31.42
N ILE A 556 -43.32 -14.13 -31.21
CA ILE A 556 -43.02 -12.83 -31.82
C ILE A 556 -42.71 -13.04 -33.30
N ILE A 557 -43.36 -12.25 -34.15
CA ILE A 557 -43.06 -12.20 -35.58
C ILE A 557 -41.93 -11.17 -35.77
N PRO A 558 -40.75 -11.59 -36.26
CA PRO A 558 -39.67 -10.65 -36.56
C PRO A 558 -40.19 -9.62 -37.55
N GLN A 559 -40.14 -8.33 -37.22
CA GLN A 559 -40.49 -7.30 -38.20
C GLN A 559 -39.34 -7.14 -39.20
N GLU A 560 -39.62 -7.26 -40.51
CA GLU A 560 -38.63 -7.00 -41.57
C GLU A 560 -38.00 -5.59 -41.51
N THR A 561 -38.57 -4.68 -40.72
CA THR A 561 -38.08 -3.32 -40.46
C THR A 561 -36.72 -3.25 -39.75
N SER A 562 -36.21 -4.33 -39.15
CA SER A 562 -34.82 -4.33 -38.61
C SER A 562 -33.77 -4.29 -39.74
N ARG A 563 -34.05 -4.87 -40.92
CA ARG A 563 -33.15 -4.73 -42.10
C ARG A 563 -33.10 -3.30 -42.64
N GLN A 564 -34.03 -2.41 -42.28
CA GLN A 564 -34.10 -1.03 -42.78
C GLN A 564 -33.69 0.05 -41.76
N ARG A 565 -33.53 -0.25 -40.46
CA ARG A 565 -33.10 0.75 -39.47
C ARG A 565 -31.65 1.24 -39.65
N HIS A 566 -30.85 0.57 -40.47
CA HIS A 566 -29.56 1.10 -40.97
C HIS A 566 -29.65 1.92 -42.26
N SER A 567 -30.83 2.19 -42.83
CA SER A 567 -30.97 2.90 -44.12
C SER A 567 -31.69 4.26 -44.07
N SER A 568 -32.10 4.76 -42.90
CA SER A 568 -32.75 6.07 -42.78
C SER A 568 -31.96 7.06 -41.92
N THR A 569 -30.71 7.30 -42.27
CA THR A 569 -30.10 8.62 -42.05
C THR A 569 -29.47 9.09 -43.37
N LYS A 570 -29.86 10.30 -43.76
CA LYS A 570 -29.52 11.07 -44.97
C LYS A 570 -28.26 10.59 -45.72
N LYS A 571 -28.42 10.29 -47.03
CA LYS A 571 -27.32 10.17 -48.00
C LYS A 571 -26.38 11.39 -47.92
N PRO A 572 -25.05 11.19 -47.84
CA PRO A 572 -24.08 11.93 -48.65
C PRO A 572 -23.67 11.06 -49.87
N PRO A 573 -23.08 11.66 -50.93
CA PRO A 573 -22.95 11.00 -52.21
C PRO A 573 -21.75 10.02 -52.29
N ASN A 574 -21.96 8.95 -53.06
CA ASN A 574 -20.98 8.09 -53.74
C ASN A 574 -19.68 7.70 -53.01
N VAL A 575 -19.58 6.45 -52.53
CA VAL A 575 -18.40 5.58 -52.79
C VAL A 575 -18.85 4.12 -52.82
N SER A 576 -18.37 3.40 -53.83
CA SER A 576 -18.54 2.00 -54.22
C SER A 576 -18.16 0.94 -53.19
N ASN A 577 -18.89 -0.19 -53.22
CA ASN A 577 -18.56 -1.57 -52.84
C ASN A 577 -17.19 -1.82 -52.18
N GLY A 578 -17.19 -2.32 -50.94
CA GLY A 578 -15.97 -2.88 -50.36
C GLY A 578 -15.97 -3.37 -48.90
N ASN A 579 -17.05 -3.22 -48.11
CA ASN A 579 -16.93 -3.38 -46.64
C ASN A 579 -17.37 -4.72 -46.03
N VAL A 580 -18.14 -5.57 -46.71
CA VAL A 580 -18.60 -6.85 -46.11
C VAL A 580 -17.45 -7.86 -45.97
N ALA A 581 -16.42 -7.77 -46.80
CA ALA A 581 -15.27 -8.67 -46.77
C ALA A 581 -14.18 -8.28 -45.74
N LYS A 582 -14.32 -7.15 -45.04
CA LYS A 582 -13.25 -6.60 -44.17
C LYS A 582 -13.41 -6.97 -42.70
N GLU A 583 -14.63 -7.15 -42.20
CA GLU A 583 -14.88 -7.72 -40.86
C GLU A 583 -14.62 -9.23 -40.82
N LEU A 584 -14.93 -9.95 -41.90
CA LEU A 584 -14.77 -11.41 -41.98
C LEU A 584 -13.31 -11.87 -42.16
N ARG A 585 -12.39 -10.96 -42.50
CA ARG A 585 -10.94 -11.26 -42.63
C ARG A 585 -10.14 -10.89 -41.38
N LEU A 586 -10.78 -10.38 -40.32
CA LEU A 586 -10.13 -9.93 -39.09
C LEU A 586 -10.07 -10.99 -37.97
N MET A 587 -10.62 -12.18 -38.19
CA MET A 587 -10.65 -13.30 -37.22
C MET A 587 -9.77 -14.50 -37.62
N GLY A 588 -8.72 -14.27 -38.41
CA GLY A 588 -7.67 -15.26 -38.64
C GLY A 588 -6.53 -15.10 -37.63
N HIS A 589 -6.26 -16.13 -36.83
CA HIS A 589 -5.04 -16.23 -36.05
C HIS A 589 -3.81 -15.99 -36.96
N GLY A 590 -3.09 -14.90 -36.69
CA GLY A 590 -1.83 -14.57 -37.34
C GLY A 590 -0.91 -13.90 -36.34
N SER A 591 -0.01 -14.68 -35.76
CA SER A 591 1.17 -14.18 -35.06
C SER A 591 1.90 -13.15 -35.94
N LYS A 592 1.91 -11.88 -35.49
CA LYS A 592 2.95 -10.84 -35.63
C LYS A 592 2.35 -9.43 -35.70
N GLY A 593 2.57 -8.67 -34.62
CA GLY A 593 3.01 -7.26 -34.64
C GLY A 593 2.11 -6.17 -35.24
N SER A 594 1.84 -5.17 -34.39
CA SER A 594 1.86 -3.72 -34.68
C SER A 594 0.52 -2.97 -34.80
N LYS A 595 0.28 -2.13 -33.77
CA LYS A 595 -0.04 -0.68 -33.76
C LYS A 595 -1.15 -0.10 -34.66
N TYR A 596 -2.06 0.62 -33.98
CA TYR A 596 -3.05 1.65 -34.44
C TYR A 596 -4.26 1.12 -35.24
N ASN A 597 -5.52 1.48 -34.97
CA ASN A 597 -6.09 2.77 -34.57
C ASN A 597 -7.33 2.67 -33.67
N LYS A 598 -7.44 3.65 -32.78
CA LYS A 598 -8.42 3.86 -31.71
C LYS A 598 -9.58 4.73 -32.23
N LEU A 599 -10.83 4.30 -32.04
CA LEU A 599 -11.98 5.19 -31.97
C LEU A 599 -13.07 4.58 -31.09
N GLY A 600 -13.43 5.28 -30.01
CA GLY A 600 -14.84 5.30 -29.59
C GLY A 600 -15.26 4.80 -28.21
N ILE A 601 -14.38 4.35 -27.30
CA ILE A 601 -14.73 4.24 -25.86
C ILE A 601 -13.54 4.69 -25.02
N ALA A 602 -13.65 5.89 -24.48
CA ALA A 602 -12.72 6.41 -23.48
C ALA A 602 -13.02 5.77 -22.12
N LYS A 603 -12.34 4.66 -21.84
CA LYS A 603 -11.80 4.37 -20.51
C LYS A 603 -10.38 3.89 -20.71
N ASP A 604 -9.49 4.55 -20.01
CA ASP A 604 -8.05 4.37 -19.96
C ASP A 604 -7.64 2.90 -20.13
N ALA A 605 -7.18 2.55 -21.33
CA ALA A 605 -6.17 1.52 -21.44
C ALA A 605 -4.90 2.18 -20.91
N GLU A 606 -4.75 2.15 -19.58
CA GLU A 606 -3.49 2.39 -18.91
C GLU A 606 -2.46 1.52 -19.63
N GLU A 607 -1.53 2.13 -20.36
CA GLU A 607 -0.23 1.50 -20.57
C GLU A 607 0.22 1.12 -19.16
N GLN A 608 0.25 -0.19 -18.89
CA GLN A 608 0.53 -0.76 -17.59
C GLN A 608 1.87 -0.20 -17.15
N LYS A 609 1.82 0.87 -16.35
CA LYS A 609 2.98 1.65 -15.96
C LYS A 609 3.81 0.75 -15.06
N ASP A 610 5.14 0.81 -15.18
CA ASP A 610 5.99 0.00 -14.32
C ASP A 610 5.59 0.27 -12.85
N PRO A 611 5.36 -0.76 -12.01
CA PRO A 611 5.04 -0.54 -10.60
C PRO A 611 6.04 0.41 -9.91
N GLU A 612 7.29 0.47 -10.37
CA GLU A 612 8.25 1.46 -9.87
C GLU A 612 7.87 2.91 -10.21
N ASP A 613 7.34 3.17 -11.39
CA ASP A 613 6.95 4.49 -11.84
C ASP A 613 5.65 4.98 -11.17
N GLU A 614 4.69 4.08 -10.87
CA GLU A 614 3.50 4.43 -10.08
C GLU A 614 3.88 4.82 -8.64
N VAL A 615 4.83 4.10 -8.04
CA VAL A 615 5.38 4.44 -6.72
C VAL A 615 6.04 5.82 -6.75
N ASN A 616 6.83 6.09 -7.79
CA ASN A 616 7.51 7.37 -7.95
C ASN A 616 6.50 8.52 -8.13
N ASP A 617 5.45 8.34 -8.93
CA ASP A 617 4.39 9.32 -9.13
C ASP A 617 3.58 9.58 -7.85
N TYR A 618 3.20 8.51 -7.13
CA TYR A 618 2.48 8.65 -5.88
C TYR A 618 3.33 9.39 -4.85
N LEU A 619 4.60 9.03 -4.72
CA LEU A 619 5.51 9.69 -3.79
C LEU A 619 5.75 11.15 -4.20
N MET A 620 5.82 11.45 -5.49
CA MET A 620 5.85 12.83 -6.00
C MET A 620 4.60 13.61 -5.58
N TRP A 621 3.42 13.06 -5.82
CA TRP A 621 2.16 13.69 -5.45
C TRP A 621 2.02 13.84 -3.93
N ALA A 622 2.43 12.86 -3.14
CA ALA A 622 2.38 12.90 -1.68
C ALA A 622 3.30 14.00 -1.12
N ILE A 623 4.49 14.18 -1.71
CA ILE A 623 5.43 15.24 -1.37
C ILE A 623 4.84 16.63 -1.73
N GLU A 624 4.12 16.76 -2.84
CA GLU A 624 3.53 18.03 -3.29
C GLU A 624 2.22 18.39 -2.57
N ALA A 625 1.32 17.42 -2.37
CA ALA A 625 -0.05 17.63 -1.91
C ALA A 625 -0.19 17.83 -0.39
N ARG A 626 0.75 17.32 0.42
CA ARG A 626 0.63 17.34 1.88
C ARG A 626 1.61 18.33 2.49
N SER A 627 1.11 19.38 3.15
CA SER A 627 2.00 20.24 3.94
C SER A 627 2.48 19.45 5.17
N ILE A 628 3.79 19.25 5.27
CA ILE A 628 4.46 18.60 6.42
C ILE A 628 3.98 19.23 7.75
N ASP A 629 3.70 20.53 7.72
CA ASP A 629 3.21 21.29 8.87
C ASP A 629 1.80 20.93 9.33
N GLN A 630 0.88 20.57 8.42
CA GLN A 630 -0.49 20.22 8.79
C GLN A 630 -0.55 18.85 9.47
N LEU A 631 0.13 17.83 8.92
CA LEU A 631 0.24 16.52 9.55
C LEU A 631 0.86 16.60 10.95
N ARG A 632 1.91 17.42 11.09
CA ARG A 632 2.57 17.68 12.37
C ARG A 632 1.61 18.33 13.36
N ALA A 633 0.85 19.34 12.94
CA ALA A 633 -0.11 20.03 13.81
C ALA A 633 -1.24 19.12 14.29
N GLU A 634 -1.66 18.15 13.46
CA GLU A 634 -2.70 17.17 13.77
C GLU A 634 -2.23 16.11 14.79
N HIS A 635 -1.03 15.55 14.62
CA HIS A 635 -0.57 14.37 15.37
C HIS A 635 0.39 14.68 16.52
N CYS A 636 1.11 15.80 16.47
CA CYS A 636 2.07 16.20 17.50
C CYS A 636 1.51 17.35 18.35
N GLN A 637 2.02 17.47 19.58
CA GLN A 637 1.80 18.65 20.42
C GLN A 637 2.71 19.81 19.96
N PRO A 638 2.25 21.07 19.98
CA PRO A 638 3.00 22.20 19.43
C PRO A 638 4.25 22.57 20.23
N LEU A 639 4.27 22.29 21.53
CA LEU A 639 5.35 22.63 22.46
C LEU A 639 6.24 21.43 22.78
N LEU A 640 5.63 20.32 23.24
CA LEU A 640 6.37 19.11 23.65
C LEU A 640 6.87 18.28 22.47
N LEU A 641 6.33 18.47 21.26
CA LEU A 641 6.52 17.59 20.10
C LEU A 641 6.12 16.13 20.30
N ASN A 642 5.81 15.70 21.54
CA ASN A 642 5.20 14.41 21.85
C ASN A 642 3.97 14.16 20.99
N PHE A 643 3.78 12.90 20.59
CA PHE A 643 2.56 12.48 19.92
C PHE A 643 1.38 12.68 20.86
N ARG A 644 0.25 13.16 20.33
CA ARG A 644 -0.97 13.33 21.13
C ARG A 644 -1.51 12.01 21.66
N GLN A 645 -1.21 10.91 20.95
CA GLN A 645 -1.57 9.55 21.34
C GLN A 645 -0.40 8.88 22.06
N THR A 646 -0.66 8.36 23.26
CA THR A 646 0.34 7.69 24.11
C THR A 646 0.85 6.38 23.52
N ASP A 647 0.02 5.66 22.76
CA ASP A 647 0.39 4.39 22.17
C ASP A 647 1.44 4.56 21.06
N VAL A 648 1.27 5.61 20.23
CA VAL A 648 2.23 5.97 19.18
C VAL A 648 3.55 6.44 19.78
N GLU A 649 3.52 7.18 20.89
CA GLU A 649 4.73 7.58 21.63
C GLU A 649 5.47 6.37 22.21
N ASN A 650 4.75 5.39 22.76
CA ASN A 650 5.35 4.15 23.26
C ASN A 650 5.99 3.34 22.12
N LYS A 651 5.35 3.26 20.94
CA LYS A 651 5.94 2.62 19.75
C LYS A 651 7.21 3.35 19.31
N TYR A 652 7.19 4.69 19.26
CA TYR A 652 8.37 5.51 18.93
C TYR A 652 9.53 5.33 19.92
N SER A 653 9.24 5.19 21.22
CA SER A 653 10.27 4.98 22.25
C SER A 653 11.04 3.66 22.10
N LYS A 654 10.45 2.68 21.42
CA LYS A 654 11.06 1.37 21.13
C LYS A 654 11.74 1.31 19.76
N GLU A 655 11.69 2.40 18.99
CA GLU A 655 12.35 2.43 17.70
C GLU A 655 13.88 2.52 17.88
N ARG A 656 14.60 1.59 17.25
CA ARG A 656 16.05 1.51 17.32
C ARG A 656 16.72 2.54 16.42
N ASP A 657 17.58 3.39 17.00
CA ASP A 657 18.45 4.28 16.24
C ASP A 657 19.73 3.54 15.78
N LYS A 658 19.89 3.39 14.47
CA LYS A 658 21.04 2.70 13.85
C LYS A 658 22.36 3.45 14.03
N MET A 659 22.33 4.77 14.22
CA MET A 659 23.50 5.64 14.28
C MET A 659 23.95 5.97 15.71
N LEU A 660 23.30 5.39 16.73
CA LEU A 660 23.55 5.68 18.15
C LEU A 660 25.03 5.65 18.56
N HIS A 661 25.75 4.59 18.15
CA HIS A 661 27.16 4.40 18.44
C HIS A 661 28.08 5.53 17.94
N ILE A 662 27.71 6.22 16.85
CA ILE A 662 28.51 7.31 16.28
C ILE A 662 28.45 8.55 17.18
N TYR A 663 27.30 8.83 17.81
CA TYR A 663 27.15 9.95 18.75
C TYR A 663 28.07 9.79 19.96
N PHE A 664 28.16 8.59 20.53
CA PHE A 664 29.05 8.31 21.67
C PHE A 664 30.54 8.39 21.30
N ILE A 665 30.94 7.91 20.11
CA ILE A 665 32.31 8.05 19.61
C ILE A 665 32.67 9.53 19.41
N CYS A 666 31.75 10.33 18.86
CA CYS A 666 31.93 11.77 18.69
C CYS A 666 32.12 12.47 20.05
N SER A 667 31.27 12.15 21.03
CA SER A 667 31.39 12.71 22.39
C SER A 667 32.70 12.33 23.09
N LEU A 668 33.16 11.07 22.95
CA LEU A 668 34.45 10.65 23.49
C LEU A 668 35.62 11.43 22.86
N THR A 669 35.57 11.64 21.55
CA THR A 669 36.60 12.39 20.82
C THR A 669 36.69 13.84 21.32
N LEU A 670 35.54 14.49 21.49
CA LEU A 670 35.46 15.84 22.04
C LEU A 670 35.92 15.90 23.51
N MET A 671 35.59 14.88 24.32
CA MET A 671 36.02 14.79 25.72
C MET A 671 37.54 14.69 25.86
N VAL A 672 38.19 13.87 25.02
CA VAL A 672 39.66 13.77 24.98
C VAL A 672 40.28 15.13 24.65
N THR A 673 39.71 15.87 23.70
CA THR A 673 40.22 17.19 23.31
C THR A 673 40.04 18.25 24.40
N ILE A 674 38.91 18.24 25.11
CA ILE A 674 38.68 19.11 26.27
C ILE A 674 39.72 18.84 27.35
N VAL A 675 39.94 17.58 27.73
CA VAL A 675 40.94 17.22 28.74
C VAL A 675 42.34 17.65 28.31
N ALA A 676 42.72 17.45 27.03
CA ALA A 676 44.01 17.88 26.51
C ALA A 676 44.19 19.41 26.61
N VAL A 677 43.16 20.19 26.26
CA VAL A 677 43.19 21.66 26.38
C VAL A 677 43.31 22.10 27.84
N LEU A 678 42.53 21.49 28.75
CA LEU A 678 42.59 21.80 30.19
C LEU A 678 43.95 21.45 30.81
N LEU A 679 44.62 20.39 30.33
CA LEU A 679 45.96 20.00 30.77
C LEU A 679 47.07 20.95 30.30
N ILE A 680 46.92 21.58 29.14
CA ILE A 680 47.92 22.53 28.60
C ILE A 680 47.82 23.89 29.31
N MET A 681 46.62 24.25 29.78
CA MET A 681 46.31 25.58 30.33
C MET A 681 46.48 25.70 31.84
N PHE A 682 46.13 24.66 32.61
CA PHE A 682 46.19 24.72 34.07
C PHE A 682 47.50 24.11 34.62
N PRO A 683 48.04 24.65 35.72
CA PRO A 683 49.26 24.15 36.35
C PRO A 683 49.06 22.73 36.89
N HIS A 684 50.17 22.04 37.11
CA HIS A 684 50.23 20.63 37.49
C HIS A 684 49.76 20.37 38.94
N ASP A 685 48.48 20.55 39.21
CA ASP A 685 47.85 20.24 40.50
C ASP A 685 47.30 18.79 40.51
N PRO A 686 47.62 17.97 41.53
CA PRO A 686 47.23 16.55 41.57
C PRO A 686 45.71 16.34 41.61
N HIS A 687 44.96 17.28 42.20
CA HIS A 687 43.49 17.20 42.27
C HIS A 687 42.81 17.32 40.89
N LEU A 688 43.36 18.13 39.98
CA LEU A 688 42.81 18.31 38.63
C LEU A 688 43.03 17.04 37.79
N TYR A 689 44.19 16.39 37.92
CA TYR A 689 44.50 15.13 37.24
C TYR A 689 43.55 13.99 37.60
N VAL A 690 43.15 13.89 38.87
CA VAL A 690 42.19 12.88 39.32
C VAL A 690 40.83 13.11 38.64
N VAL A 691 40.34 14.35 38.59
CA VAL A 691 39.05 14.66 37.95
C VAL A 691 39.09 14.37 36.44
N TYR A 692 40.17 14.75 35.75
CA TYR A 692 40.32 14.51 34.31
C TYR A 692 40.39 13.01 33.95
N SER A 693 41.18 12.24 34.70
CA SER A 693 41.35 10.81 34.47
C SER A 693 40.09 10.00 34.80
N VAL A 694 39.39 10.31 35.89
CA VAL A 694 38.11 9.66 36.24
C VAL A 694 37.04 9.99 35.19
N GLY A 695 36.93 11.26 34.78
CA GLY A 695 35.97 11.68 33.77
C GLY A 695 36.17 10.98 32.42
N LEU A 696 37.42 10.89 31.94
CA LEU A 696 37.75 10.19 30.70
C LEU A 696 37.51 8.68 30.79
N LEU A 697 37.82 8.04 31.93
CA LEU A 697 37.60 6.62 32.14
C LEU A 697 36.10 6.26 32.13
N LEU A 698 35.24 7.08 32.73
CA LEU A 698 33.80 6.83 32.74
C LEU A 698 33.17 6.95 31.33
N VAL A 699 33.55 7.98 30.56
CA VAL A 699 33.02 8.17 29.19
C VAL A 699 33.51 7.08 28.25
N THR A 700 34.77 6.64 28.38
CA THR A 700 35.31 5.51 27.58
C THR A 700 34.56 4.21 27.89
N MET A 701 34.31 3.91 29.17
CA MET A 701 33.53 2.73 29.57
C MET A 701 32.12 2.74 28.98
N ILE A 702 31.39 3.86 29.07
CA ILE A 702 30.04 3.99 28.49
C ILE A 702 30.09 3.80 26.96
N THR A 703 31.07 4.40 26.29
CA THR A 703 31.22 4.29 24.83
C THR A 703 31.51 2.84 24.40
N VAL A 704 32.35 2.11 25.14
CA VAL A 704 32.62 0.70 24.88
C VAL A 704 31.35 -0.14 25.03
N ILE A 705 30.57 0.06 26.10
CA ILE A 705 29.30 -0.66 26.31
C ILE A 705 28.37 -0.48 25.11
N VAL A 706 28.24 0.73 24.57
CA VAL A 706 27.39 0.99 23.40
C VAL A 706 27.96 0.36 22.12
N VAL A 707 29.27 0.34 21.93
CA VAL A 707 29.87 -0.23 20.69
C VAL A 707 29.82 -1.76 20.66
N VAL A 708 29.79 -2.41 21.83
CA VAL A 708 29.82 -3.89 21.98
C VAL A 708 28.61 -4.60 21.34
N ASP A 709 27.50 -3.92 21.08
CA ASP A 709 26.33 -4.49 20.37
C ASP A 709 26.69 -5.12 19.01
N LYS A 710 27.76 -4.65 18.36
CA LYS A 710 28.22 -5.18 17.07
C LYS A 710 28.98 -6.51 17.17
N CYS A 711 29.32 -6.97 18.38
CA CYS A 711 29.99 -8.25 18.59
C CYS A 711 28.99 -9.40 18.53
N LYS A 712 29.34 -10.47 17.80
CA LYS A 712 28.43 -11.61 17.53
C LYS A 712 28.16 -12.50 18.76
N ASP A 713 28.96 -12.39 19.82
CA ASP A 713 28.85 -13.24 21.01
C ASP A 713 27.75 -12.76 21.98
N LYS A 714 26.50 -13.14 21.69
CA LYS A 714 25.26 -12.73 22.40
C LYS A 714 25.16 -13.15 23.88
N LEU A 715 26.13 -13.87 24.44
CA LEU A 715 26.05 -14.50 25.78
C LEU A 715 26.66 -13.68 26.94
N SER A 716 27.29 -12.53 26.70
CA SER A 716 27.90 -11.73 27.78
C SER A 716 26.90 -10.74 28.41
N PRO A 717 27.01 -10.44 29.72
CA PRO A 717 26.14 -9.45 30.38
C PRO A 717 26.26 -8.04 29.78
N LEU A 718 27.42 -7.71 29.18
CA LEU A 718 27.66 -6.42 28.51
C LEU A 718 26.83 -6.25 27.24
N VAL A 719 26.68 -7.31 26.43
CA VAL A 719 25.86 -7.27 25.21
C VAL A 719 24.38 -7.09 25.56
N ARG A 720 23.90 -7.68 26.66
CA ARG A 720 22.51 -7.48 27.13
C ARG A 720 22.23 -6.02 27.50
N VAL A 721 23.15 -5.38 28.23
CA VAL A 721 23.04 -3.95 28.57
C VAL A 721 23.10 -3.10 27.30
N SER A 722 23.96 -3.46 26.34
CA SER A 722 24.06 -2.78 25.04
C SER A 722 22.77 -2.88 24.22
N SER A 723 22.15 -4.06 24.16
CA SER A 723 20.88 -4.29 23.46
C SER A 723 19.76 -3.46 24.09
N MET A 724 19.66 -3.43 25.42
CA MET A 724 18.69 -2.60 26.15
C MET A 724 18.83 -1.10 25.82
N ILE A 725 20.07 -0.63 25.63
CA ILE A 725 20.35 0.75 25.23
C ILE A 725 19.90 1.02 23.79
N HIS A 726 20.08 0.08 22.85
CA HIS A 726 19.67 0.26 21.46
C HIS A 726 18.17 0.08 21.22
N GLU A 727 17.50 -0.77 22.00
CA GLU A 727 16.07 -1.08 21.85
C GLU A 727 15.17 -0.01 22.47
N ASN A 728 15.65 0.71 23.49
CA ASN A 728 14.84 1.68 24.21
C ASN A 728 15.49 3.07 24.19
N ARG A 729 14.86 3.98 23.45
CA ARG A 729 15.30 5.36 23.30
C ARG A 729 15.39 6.11 24.63
N ASN A 730 14.50 5.82 25.59
CA ASN A 730 14.54 6.47 26.90
C ASN A 730 15.79 6.07 27.69
N VAL A 731 16.19 4.81 27.60
CA VAL A 731 17.43 4.31 28.23
C VAL A 731 18.64 4.97 27.57
N ALA A 732 18.70 5.02 26.24
CA ALA A 732 19.76 5.72 25.51
C ALA A 732 19.89 7.20 25.90
N GLN A 733 18.77 7.89 26.10
CA GLN A 733 18.76 9.29 26.57
C GLN A 733 19.38 9.43 27.95
N VAL A 734 19.09 8.54 28.90
CA VAL A 734 19.71 8.58 30.24
C VAL A 734 21.23 8.46 30.15
N PHE A 735 21.75 7.52 29.36
CA PHE A 735 23.21 7.38 29.17
C PHE A 735 23.83 8.60 28.48
N ALA A 736 23.14 9.21 27.51
CA ALA A 736 23.60 10.46 26.90
C ALA A 736 23.66 11.62 27.91
N ILE A 737 22.66 11.74 28.80
CA ILE A 737 22.63 12.76 29.87
C ILE A 737 23.80 12.55 30.84
N ILE A 738 24.09 11.30 31.23
CA ILE A 738 25.23 10.95 32.11
C ILE A 738 26.56 11.39 31.47
N VAL A 739 26.76 11.11 30.18
CA VAL A 739 27.98 11.52 29.46
C VAL A 739 28.12 13.05 29.42
N ILE A 740 27.04 13.78 29.14
CA ILE A 740 27.05 15.24 29.13
C ILE A 740 27.32 15.80 30.53
N ALA A 741 26.74 15.21 31.58
CA ALA A 741 26.98 15.62 32.96
C ALA A 741 28.44 15.43 33.38
N ILE A 742 29.08 14.31 32.99
CA ILE A 742 30.51 14.05 33.24
C ILE A 742 31.38 15.06 32.49
N ALA A 743 31.06 15.37 31.23
CA ALA A 743 31.79 16.38 30.47
C ALA A 743 31.66 17.78 31.12
N PHE A 744 30.45 18.14 31.56
CA PHE A 744 30.18 19.41 32.24
C PHE A 744 30.96 19.53 33.56
N THR A 745 30.94 18.52 34.42
CA THR A 745 31.68 18.55 35.69
C THR A 745 33.19 18.64 35.49
N THR A 746 33.72 17.93 34.49
CA THR A 746 35.15 17.96 34.14
C THR A 746 35.58 19.36 33.64
N THR A 747 34.72 20.07 32.92
CA THR A 747 34.99 21.45 32.47
C THR A 747 34.79 22.50 33.56
N LEU A 748 33.82 22.31 34.46
CA LEU A 748 33.44 23.31 35.47
C LEU A 748 34.41 23.31 36.66
N PHE A 749 34.90 22.14 37.06
CA PHE A 749 35.73 21.98 38.26
C PHE A 749 37.01 22.83 38.25
N PRO A 750 37.83 22.86 37.17
CA PRO A 750 39.04 23.70 37.12
C PRO A 750 38.72 25.20 37.18
N LEU A 751 37.61 25.61 36.56
CA LEU A 751 37.18 27.00 36.50
C LEU A 751 36.76 27.52 37.89
N ILE A 752 36.00 26.73 38.65
CA ILE A 752 35.63 27.06 40.04
C ILE A 752 36.86 27.00 40.96
N TYR A 753 37.73 25.99 40.79
CA TYR A 753 38.92 25.81 41.61
C TYR A 753 39.84 27.04 41.55
N ARG A 754 40.06 27.61 40.35
CA ARG A 754 40.83 28.85 40.17
C ARG A 754 40.16 30.08 40.78
N VAL A 755 38.84 30.26 40.59
CA VAL A 755 38.09 31.38 41.20
C VAL A 755 38.23 31.37 42.73
N ARG A 756 38.20 30.18 43.34
CA ARG A 756 38.35 30.03 44.79
C ARG A 756 39.76 30.36 45.30
N ILE A 757 40.80 30.01 44.52
CA ILE A 757 42.19 30.34 44.87
C ILE A 757 42.42 31.86 44.80
N VAL A 758 41.99 32.52 43.71
CA VAL A 758 42.13 33.97 43.54
C VAL A 758 41.35 34.72 44.63
N GLY A 759 40.12 34.29 44.95
CA GLY A 759 39.33 34.90 46.02
C GLY A 759 39.94 34.74 47.43
N HIS A 760 40.72 33.69 47.67
CA HIS A 760 41.37 33.47 48.96
C HIS A 760 42.62 34.35 49.15
N ASN A 761 43.42 34.54 48.08
CA ASN A 761 44.60 35.41 48.11
C ASN A 761 44.22 36.88 48.39
N ILE A 762 43.12 37.37 47.79
CA ILE A 762 42.61 38.73 48.02
C ILE A 762 42.17 38.94 49.49
N THR A 763 41.55 37.95 50.12
CA THR A 763 41.14 38.06 51.54
C THR A 763 42.31 38.05 52.52
N ILE A 764 43.42 37.37 52.18
CA ILE A 764 44.61 37.29 53.04
C ILE A 764 45.38 38.63 53.00
N GLU A 765 45.44 39.29 51.85
CA GLU A 765 46.11 40.60 51.72
C GLU A 765 45.36 41.74 52.40
N THR A 766 44.02 41.71 52.45
CA THR A 766 43.24 42.75 53.17
C THR A 766 43.45 42.77 54.69
N ASN A 767 44.02 41.70 55.26
CA ASN A 767 44.34 41.62 56.70
C ASN A 767 45.79 42.00 57.03
N ALA A 768 46.66 42.18 56.02
CA ALA A 768 48.06 42.53 56.20
C ALA A 768 48.34 43.93 55.63
N SER A 769 48.31 44.95 56.48
CA SER A 769 48.74 46.30 56.11
C SER A 769 50.26 46.36 55.91
N SER A 770 50.73 46.44 54.66
CA SER A 770 51.85 47.32 54.28
C SER A 770 52.06 47.34 52.76
N ASN A 771 52.36 48.55 52.27
CA ASN A 771 52.59 48.89 50.87
C ASN A 771 53.65 47.98 50.21
N PHE A 772 53.23 47.22 49.19
CA PHE A 772 54.12 46.76 48.13
C PHE A 772 53.34 46.77 46.81
N THR A 773 53.72 47.66 45.90
CA THR A 773 53.21 47.74 44.54
C THR A 773 53.80 46.58 43.73
N LEU A 774 53.03 45.50 43.55
CA LEU A 774 53.31 44.44 42.61
C LEU A 774 52.62 44.80 41.28
N GLU A 775 53.31 45.60 40.48
CA GLU A 775 52.87 45.95 39.12
C GLU A 775 53.11 44.78 38.15
N LEU A 776 52.09 44.49 37.35
CA LEU A 776 52.14 43.94 35.98
C LEU A 776 52.41 42.41 35.80
N ASP A 777 51.40 41.57 36.10
CA ASP A 777 51.14 40.33 35.31
C ASP A 777 49.71 39.74 35.51
N GLU A 778 48.97 40.15 36.56
CA GLU A 778 47.66 39.56 36.91
C GLU A 778 46.48 39.93 35.97
N THR A 779 46.58 41.03 35.22
CA THR A 779 45.51 41.49 34.31
C THR A 779 45.50 40.74 32.97
N SER A 780 46.63 40.13 32.57
CA SER A 780 46.75 39.28 31.38
C SER A 780 46.12 37.90 31.59
N ASP A 781 46.35 37.30 32.76
CA ASP A 781 45.93 35.93 33.08
C ASP A 781 44.41 35.79 33.27
N THR A 782 43.76 36.81 33.81
CA THR A 782 42.29 36.83 34.00
C THR A 782 41.52 36.91 32.67
N ALA A 783 42.03 37.71 31.73
CA ALA A 783 41.45 37.82 30.38
C ALA A 783 41.61 36.52 29.57
N VAL A 784 42.78 35.88 29.65
CA VAL A 784 43.07 34.58 29.00
C VAL A 784 42.19 33.45 29.58
N LEU A 785 41.92 33.47 30.89
CA LEU A 785 41.05 32.50 31.54
C LEU A 785 39.58 32.65 31.12
N SER A 786 39.08 33.88 31.00
CA SER A 786 37.72 34.16 30.49
C SER A 786 37.58 33.65 29.05
N GLU A 787 38.58 33.93 28.21
CA GLU A 787 38.65 33.52 26.80
C GLU A 787 38.70 31.98 26.64
N LEU A 788 39.38 31.27 27.54
CA LEU A 788 39.40 29.80 27.54
C LEU A 788 38.07 29.21 28.00
N ALA A 789 37.43 29.82 29.00
CA ALA A 789 36.20 29.33 29.58
C ALA A 789 35.04 29.39 28.58
N THR A 790 34.94 30.46 27.78
CA THR A 790 33.98 30.57 26.68
C THR A 790 34.18 29.47 25.62
N MET A 791 35.42 29.15 25.24
CA MET A 791 35.72 28.11 24.25
C MET A 791 35.33 26.70 24.71
N CYS A 792 35.63 26.36 25.97
CA CYS A 792 35.26 25.07 26.55
C CYS A 792 33.74 24.84 26.53
N ILE A 793 32.95 25.91 26.68
CA ILE A 793 31.48 25.80 26.69
C ILE A 793 30.90 25.71 25.30
N VAL A 794 31.48 26.39 24.32
CA VAL A 794 31.09 26.18 22.92
C VAL A 794 31.27 24.70 22.55
N VAL A 795 32.36 24.06 22.99
CA VAL A 795 32.55 22.61 22.78
C VAL A 795 31.52 21.77 23.55
N LEU A 796 31.18 22.13 24.78
CA LEU A 796 30.15 21.41 25.54
C LEU A 796 28.74 21.54 24.93
N ILE A 797 28.42 22.71 24.36
CA ILE A 797 27.21 22.92 23.55
C ILE A 797 27.26 22.04 22.30
N ILE A 798 28.41 21.92 21.63
CA ILE A 798 28.60 21.02 20.48
C ILE A 798 28.42 19.54 20.86
N ILE A 799 28.96 19.10 22.01
CA ILE A 799 28.73 17.73 22.53
C ILE A 799 27.23 17.48 22.71
N THR A 800 26.53 18.41 23.34
CA THR A 800 25.08 18.31 23.55
C THR A 800 24.32 18.35 22.22
N ALA A 801 24.76 19.16 21.26
CA ALA A 801 24.19 19.26 19.92
C ALA A 801 24.35 17.95 19.12
N ALA A 802 25.51 17.30 19.23
CA ALA A 802 25.83 16.04 18.55
C ALA A 802 24.92 14.87 18.97
N PHE A 803 24.40 14.86 20.19
CA PHE A 803 23.38 13.88 20.59
C PHE A 803 22.01 14.23 20.00
N GLN A 804 21.71 13.63 18.84
CA GLN A 804 20.42 13.78 18.14
C GLN A 804 19.29 12.95 18.76
N ILE A 805 19.62 12.01 19.65
CA ILE A 805 18.64 11.13 20.34
C ILE A 805 17.82 11.86 21.42
N LEU A 806 18.37 12.94 22.00
CA LEU A 806 17.73 13.73 23.05
C LEU A 806 16.47 14.44 22.52
N THR A 807 15.41 14.45 23.32
CA THR A 807 14.23 15.28 23.03
C THR A 807 14.59 16.77 23.15
N SER A 808 13.89 17.61 22.41
CA SER A 808 14.17 19.04 22.34
C SER A 808 14.04 19.71 23.69
N ILE A 809 13.11 19.26 24.55
CA ILE A 809 12.94 19.81 25.91
C ILE A 809 14.11 19.46 26.81
N ILE A 810 14.52 18.18 26.85
CA ILE A 810 15.67 17.75 27.64
C ILE A 810 16.92 18.50 27.16
N LYS A 811 17.08 18.64 25.84
CA LYS A 811 18.19 19.37 25.22
C LYS A 811 18.20 20.86 25.61
N VAL A 812 17.05 21.54 25.54
CA VAL A 812 16.90 22.94 25.98
C VAL A 812 17.23 23.10 27.46
N PHE A 813 16.73 22.19 28.31
CA PHE A 813 16.98 22.23 29.75
C PHE A 813 18.47 22.09 30.09
N ILE A 814 19.15 21.10 29.50
CA ILE A 814 20.58 20.88 29.69
C ILE A 814 21.39 22.08 29.19
N LEU A 815 21.10 22.57 27.99
CA LEU A 815 21.79 23.73 27.42
C LEU A 815 21.56 25.01 28.24
N SER A 816 20.38 25.19 28.82
CA SER A 816 20.08 26.33 29.69
C SER A 816 20.87 26.26 31.01
N ILE A 817 21.01 25.08 31.62
CA ILE A 817 21.83 24.90 32.83
C ILE A 817 23.31 25.20 32.53
N ILE A 818 23.84 24.65 31.44
CA ILE A 818 25.24 24.87 31.02
C ILE A 818 25.52 26.36 30.81
N THR A 819 24.63 27.06 30.10
CA THR A 819 24.83 28.48 29.80
C THR A 819 24.60 29.39 31.02
N PHE A 820 23.63 29.09 31.88
CA PHE A 820 23.38 29.84 33.11
C PHE A 820 24.53 29.72 34.11
N THR A 821 25.01 28.50 34.37
CA THR A 821 26.13 28.25 35.29
C THR A 821 27.40 28.95 34.83
N PHE A 822 27.65 28.96 33.51
CA PHE A 822 28.75 29.72 32.97
C PHE A 822 28.59 31.23 33.11
N LEU A 823 27.42 31.77 32.76
CA LEU A 823 27.19 33.21 32.87
C LEU A 823 27.36 33.69 34.31
N ALA A 824 26.98 32.85 35.29
CA ALA A 824 27.21 33.12 36.71
C ALA A 824 28.72 33.16 37.07
N VAL A 825 29.51 32.21 36.57
CA VAL A 825 30.97 32.18 36.78
C VAL A 825 31.66 33.34 36.08
N HIS A 826 31.25 33.65 34.85
CA HIS A 826 31.75 34.76 34.05
C HIS A 826 31.44 36.11 34.70
N PHE A 827 30.20 36.31 35.20
CA PHE A 827 29.82 37.53 35.91
C PHE A 827 30.56 37.70 37.24
N SER A 828 30.83 36.59 37.94
CA SER A 828 31.67 36.59 39.14
C SER A 828 33.12 36.99 38.87
N GLN A 829 33.61 36.84 37.65
CA GLN A 829 34.96 37.24 37.23
C GLN A 829 34.96 38.68 36.68
N ALA A 830 33.93 39.09 35.93
CA ALA A 830 33.82 40.41 35.32
C ALA A 830 33.72 41.58 36.33
N SER A 831 33.31 41.32 37.58
CA SER A 831 33.29 42.33 38.66
C SER A 831 34.69 42.85 39.05
N SER A 832 35.77 42.25 38.53
CA SER A 832 37.17 42.64 38.81
C SER A 832 37.79 43.63 37.81
N GLY A 833 37.02 44.12 36.81
CA GLY A 833 37.39 45.23 35.93
C GLY A 833 38.08 44.82 34.63
N LEU A 834 37.33 44.75 33.52
CA LEU A 834 37.86 44.70 32.15
C LEU A 834 36.82 45.20 31.11
N ASP A 835 37.30 45.56 29.90
CA ASP A 835 36.59 46.19 28.78
C ASP A 835 35.19 45.61 28.43
N GLY A 836 34.12 46.33 28.78
CA GLY A 836 32.73 45.85 28.64
C GLY A 836 32.23 45.53 27.23
N TYR A 837 32.93 45.94 26.16
CA TYR A 837 32.49 45.70 24.77
C TYR A 837 32.79 44.27 24.28
N SER A 838 33.97 43.73 24.61
CA SER A 838 34.36 42.36 24.20
C SER A 838 33.49 41.31 24.91
N GLU A 839 33.20 41.56 26.17
CA GLU A 839 32.37 40.69 27.03
C GLU A 839 30.91 40.63 26.54
N VAL A 840 30.32 41.77 26.20
CA VAL A 840 28.96 41.81 25.64
C VAL A 840 28.89 41.10 24.28
N SER A 841 29.92 41.24 23.44
CA SER A 841 29.96 40.57 22.14
C SER A 841 30.05 39.04 22.25
N ASN A 842 30.82 38.51 23.20
CA ASN A 842 30.95 37.07 23.45
C ASN A 842 29.66 36.48 24.03
N VAL A 843 28.99 37.17 24.96
CA VAL A 843 27.70 36.75 25.51
C VAL A 843 26.60 36.73 24.44
N VAL A 844 26.52 37.76 23.58
CA VAL A 844 25.56 37.81 22.46
C VAL A 844 25.79 36.66 21.48
N SER A 845 27.06 36.37 21.15
CA SER A 845 27.43 35.27 20.25
C SER A 845 27.07 33.90 20.84
N LEU A 846 27.30 33.71 22.15
CA LEU A 846 26.97 32.48 22.87
C LEU A 846 25.46 32.23 22.93
N VAL A 847 24.67 33.26 23.25
CA VAL A 847 23.20 33.19 23.26
C VAL A 847 22.65 32.92 21.84
N GLY A 848 23.25 33.54 20.82
CA GLY A 848 22.91 33.26 19.43
C GLY A 848 23.17 31.81 19.01
N PHE A 849 24.31 31.25 19.41
CA PHE A 849 24.64 29.86 19.15
C PHE A 849 23.71 28.88 19.89
N LEU A 850 23.36 29.19 21.14
CA LEU A 850 22.36 28.45 21.91
C LEU A 850 21.02 28.37 21.17
N LEU A 851 20.50 29.51 20.72
CA LEU A 851 19.24 29.58 19.97
C LEU A 851 19.33 28.78 18.65
N ALA A 852 20.46 28.84 17.96
CA ALA A 852 20.68 28.06 16.74
C ALA A 852 20.59 26.55 16.98
N VAL A 853 21.25 26.06 18.04
CA VAL A 853 21.24 24.64 18.41
C VAL A 853 19.87 24.18 18.88
N ILE A 854 19.11 25.04 19.57
CA ILE A 854 17.73 24.74 19.98
C ILE A 854 16.81 24.62 18.75
N ILE A 855 16.88 25.57 17.82
CA ILE A 855 16.10 25.54 16.58
C ILE A 855 16.46 24.29 15.77
N HIS A 856 17.75 23.99 15.63
CA HIS A 856 18.24 22.79 14.95
C HIS A 856 17.73 21.50 15.59
N GLY A 857 17.82 21.39 16.93
CA GLY A 857 17.36 20.23 17.68
C GLY A 857 15.85 20.01 17.54
N ARG A 858 15.06 21.09 17.66
CA ARG A 858 13.60 21.04 17.50
C ARG A 858 13.20 20.61 16.08
N GLN A 859 13.88 21.13 15.05
CA GLN A 859 13.60 20.78 13.66
C GLN A 859 13.97 19.32 13.36
N THR A 860 15.11 18.86 13.86
CA THR A 860 15.57 17.47 13.67
C THR A 860 14.62 16.47 14.32
N GLU A 861 14.17 16.74 15.55
CA GLU A 861 13.19 15.88 16.22
C GLU A 861 11.85 15.85 15.48
N ALA A 862 11.35 17.01 15.02
CA ALA A 862 10.09 17.08 14.30
C ALA A 862 10.12 16.24 13.01
N THR A 863 11.24 16.20 12.31
CA THR A 863 11.41 15.38 11.10
C THR A 863 11.47 13.89 11.44
N ASN A 864 12.26 13.48 12.43
CA ASN A 864 12.33 12.07 12.83
C ASN A 864 10.97 11.52 13.27
N ARG A 865 10.17 12.33 13.99
CA ARG A 865 8.80 11.96 14.39
C ARG A 865 7.84 11.85 13.19
N LEU A 866 7.99 12.70 12.19
CA LEU A 866 7.18 12.64 10.97
C LEU A 866 7.51 11.38 10.15
N ASP A 867 8.79 11.07 9.98
CA ASP A 867 9.25 9.89 9.25
C ASP A 867 8.74 8.60 9.93
N PHE A 868 8.81 8.54 11.27
CA PHE A 868 8.21 7.45 12.04
C PHE A 868 6.70 7.34 11.83
N LEU A 869 5.97 8.46 11.83
CA LEU A 869 4.51 8.46 11.63
C LEU A 869 4.14 7.93 10.24
N TRP A 870 4.87 8.31 9.19
CA TRP A 870 4.64 7.80 7.83
C TRP A 870 4.93 6.32 7.72
N LYS A 871 6.02 5.86 8.33
CA LYS A 871 6.35 4.45 8.41
C LYS A 871 5.24 3.67 9.11
N LEU A 872 4.76 4.17 10.26
CA LEU A 872 3.68 3.53 11.02
C LEU A 872 2.37 3.48 10.21
N GLN A 873 1.98 4.59 9.58
CA GLN A 873 0.76 4.63 8.77
C GLN A 873 0.84 3.64 7.59
N ALA A 874 1.97 3.60 6.90
CA ALA A 874 2.15 2.70 5.77
C ALA A 874 2.18 1.22 6.21
N THR A 875 2.72 0.90 7.39
CA THR A 875 2.65 -0.46 7.95
C THR A 875 1.25 -0.85 8.40
N GLU A 876 0.50 0.04 9.06
CA GLU A 876 -0.88 -0.24 9.50
C GLU A 876 -1.81 -0.42 8.29
N GLU A 877 -1.69 0.43 7.27
CA GLU A 877 -2.42 0.25 6.00
C GLU A 877 -2.03 -1.06 5.30
N LYS A 878 -0.74 -1.45 5.32
CA LYS A 878 -0.28 -2.72 4.75
C LYS A 878 -0.91 -3.92 5.47
N GLU A 879 -0.88 -3.93 6.80
CA GLU A 879 -1.50 -5.00 7.61
C GLU A 879 -3.01 -5.11 7.33
N ASP A 880 -3.73 -3.98 7.28
CA ASP A 880 -5.16 -3.96 6.94
C ASP A 880 -5.42 -4.54 5.53
N MET A 881 -4.52 -4.29 4.58
CA MET A 881 -4.63 -4.80 3.22
C MET A 881 -4.30 -6.28 3.12
N GLU A 882 -3.30 -6.78 3.85
CA GLU A 882 -2.99 -8.21 3.96
C GLU A 882 -4.16 -8.99 4.58
N HIS A 883 -4.81 -8.43 5.61
CA HIS A 883 -6.03 -9.01 6.17
C HIS A 883 -7.16 -9.08 5.14
N LEU A 884 -7.34 -8.00 4.36
CA LEU A 884 -8.37 -7.95 3.33
C LEU A 884 -8.05 -8.91 2.16
N GLU A 885 -6.79 -9.07 1.81
CA GLU A 885 -6.33 -10.04 0.80
C GLU A 885 -6.57 -11.49 1.26
N ALA A 886 -6.15 -11.85 2.47
CA ALA A 886 -6.40 -13.17 3.04
C ALA A 886 -7.90 -13.50 3.09
N TYR A 887 -8.71 -12.48 3.39
CA TYR A 887 -10.15 -12.58 3.39
C TYR A 887 -10.75 -12.79 1.98
N ASN A 888 -10.35 -11.98 1.01
CA ASN A 888 -10.79 -12.11 -0.37
C ASN A 888 -10.34 -13.45 -0.99
N ARG A 889 -9.15 -13.94 -0.64
CA ARG A 889 -8.65 -15.26 -1.06
C ARG A 889 -9.53 -16.41 -0.53
N LYS A 890 -9.97 -16.33 0.72
CA LYS A 890 -10.93 -17.32 1.29
C LYS A 890 -12.27 -17.29 0.56
N LEU A 891 -12.81 -16.10 0.26
CA LEU A 891 -14.04 -15.95 -0.52
C LEU A 891 -13.88 -16.52 -1.93
N LEU A 892 -12.77 -16.22 -2.60
CA LEU A 892 -12.49 -16.71 -3.95
C LEU A 892 -12.39 -18.24 -3.98
N GLY A 893 -11.73 -18.84 -2.98
CA GLY A 893 -11.66 -20.30 -2.81
C GLY A 893 -13.01 -20.96 -2.52
N ASN A 894 -14.00 -20.19 -2.05
CA ASN A 894 -15.37 -20.69 -1.92
C ASN A 894 -16.16 -20.63 -3.23
N ILE A 895 -15.73 -19.83 -4.20
CA ILE A 895 -16.43 -19.64 -5.49
C ILE A 895 -15.84 -20.56 -6.57
N LEU A 896 -14.51 -20.54 -6.74
CA LEU A 896 -13.78 -21.33 -7.73
C LEU A 896 -13.07 -22.52 -7.07
N PRO A 897 -12.79 -23.61 -7.80
CA PRO A 897 -11.88 -24.65 -7.30
C PRO A 897 -10.49 -24.06 -7.01
N ALA A 898 -9.79 -24.60 -6.01
CA ALA A 898 -8.51 -24.03 -5.54
C ALA A 898 -7.46 -23.93 -6.65
N HIS A 899 -7.33 -24.99 -7.45
CA HIS A 899 -6.39 -25.06 -8.57
C HIS A 899 -6.71 -24.04 -9.68
N VAL A 900 -8.00 -23.77 -9.92
CA VAL A 900 -8.46 -22.74 -10.88
C VAL A 900 -8.19 -21.34 -10.33
N ALA A 901 -8.48 -21.10 -9.05
CA ALA A 901 -8.25 -19.81 -8.42
C ALA A 901 -6.76 -19.41 -8.47
N GLU A 902 -5.84 -20.35 -8.21
CA GLU A 902 -4.40 -20.11 -8.32
C GLU A 902 -3.96 -19.75 -9.74
N HIS A 903 -4.54 -20.38 -10.77
CA HIS A 903 -4.27 -20.03 -12.16
C HIS A 903 -4.62 -18.56 -12.48
N PHE A 904 -5.76 -18.06 -11.99
CA PHE A 904 -6.17 -16.66 -12.17
C PHE A 904 -5.40 -15.67 -11.29
N LEU A 905 -4.87 -16.11 -10.15
CA LEU A 905 -4.08 -15.27 -9.24
C LEU A 905 -2.61 -15.15 -9.67
N ASN A 906 -2.03 -16.20 -10.28
CA ASN A 906 -0.63 -16.23 -10.70
C ASN A 906 -0.38 -15.65 -12.10
N SER A 907 -1.44 -15.48 -12.90
CA SER A 907 -1.32 -14.98 -14.27
C SER A 907 -1.16 -13.45 -14.29
N ASP A 908 0.06 -12.97 -14.09
CA ASP A 908 0.41 -11.54 -14.05
C ASP A 908 0.12 -10.78 -15.36
N LYS A 909 -0.29 -11.42 -16.47
CA LYS A 909 -0.44 -10.72 -17.76
C LYS A 909 -1.63 -11.03 -18.67
N ASN A 910 -2.40 -12.12 -18.49
CA ASN A 910 -3.54 -12.39 -19.38
C ASN A 910 -4.74 -12.96 -18.61
N PHE A 911 -5.69 -12.10 -18.25
CA PHE A 911 -7.04 -12.52 -17.86
C PHE A 911 -7.79 -13.26 -18.98
N ASP A 912 -7.32 -13.12 -20.21
CA ASP A 912 -7.86 -13.78 -21.39
C ASP A 912 -7.30 -15.20 -21.62
N ASP A 913 -6.31 -15.66 -20.82
CA ASP A 913 -5.84 -17.05 -20.92
C ASP A 913 -6.90 -18.00 -20.34
N MET A 914 -7.63 -18.63 -21.26
CA MET A 914 -8.75 -19.53 -21.02
C MET A 914 -8.32 -20.79 -20.25
N TYR A 915 -8.83 -20.97 -19.03
CA TYR A 915 -8.65 -22.23 -18.29
C TYR A 915 -9.55 -23.33 -18.84
N HIS A 916 -8.94 -24.39 -19.37
CA HIS A 916 -9.61 -25.64 -19.73
C HIS A 916 -8.69 -26.83 -19.45
N GLU A 917 -9.26 -27.92 -18.95
CA GLU A 917 -8.58 -29.19 -18.70
C GLU A 917 -9.47 -30.35 -19.15
N GLN A 918 -8.89 -31.31 -19.86
CA GLN A 918 -9.57 -32.53 -20.26
C GLN A 918 -9.27 -33.63 -19.24
N CYS A 919 -10.33 -34.19 -18.66
CA CYS A 919 -10.25 -35.23 -17.63
C CYS A 919 -10.86 -36.52 -18.19
N GLU A 920 -10.09 -37.60 -18.23
CA GLU A 920 -10.52 -38.85 -18.90
C GLU A 920 -11.48 -39.71 -18.06
N CYS A 921 -11.34 -39.67 -16.73
CA CYS A 921 -12.08 -40.54 -15.82
C CYS A 921 -12.66 -39.72 -14.67
N VAL A 922 -13.89 -39.20 -14.87
CA VAL A 922 -14.61 -38.38 -13.89
C VAL A 922 -15.92 -39.09 -13.53
N CYS A 923 -16.19 -39.23 -12.23
CA CYS A 923 -17.45 -39.74 -11.71
C CYS A 923 -18.39 -38.56 -11.40
N ILE A 924 -19.62 -38.60 -11.92
CA ILE A 924 -20.57 -37.49 -11.86
C ILE A 924 -21.83 -37.98 -11.15
N MET A 925 -22.33 -37.15 -10.24
CA MET A 925 -23.56 -37.40 -9.50
C MET A 925 -24.55 -36.24 -9.66
N PHE A 926 -25.79 -36.58 -9.97
CA PHE A 926 -26.95 -35.70 -9.84
C PHE A 926 -27.86 -36.25 -8.75
N ALA A 927 -28.20 -35.41 -7.77
CA ALA A 927 -29.12 -35.76 -6.69
C ALA A 927 -30.26 -34.73 -6.65
N SER A 928 -31.48 -35.17 -6.93
CA SER A 928 -32.66 -34.30 -7.00
C SER A 928 -33.68 -34.65 -5.92
N ILE A 929 -34.38 -33.64 -5.41
CA ILE A 929 -35.52 -33.77 -4.49
C ILE A 929 -36.82 -33.44 -5.26
N PRO A 930 -37.49 -34.41 -5.91
CA PRO A 930 -38.57 -34.12 -6.85
C PRO A 930 -39.81 -33.52 -6.19
N ASN A 931 -40.13 -33.95 -4.96
CA ASN A 931 -41.30 -33.47 -4.25
C ASN A 931 -41.11 -32.10 -3.57
N PHE A 932 -39.94 -31.47 -3.74
CA PHE A 932 -39.74 -30.11 -3.26
C PHE A 932 -40.64 -29.10 -4.00
N SER A 933 -40.95 -29.34 -5.29
CA SER A 933 -41.87 -28.47 -6.04
C SER A 933 -43.30 -28.49 -5.49
N GLU A 934 -43.74 -29.61 -4.92
CA GLU A 934 -45.05 -29.71 -4.25
C GLU A 934 -45.06 -29.04 -2.88
N PHE A 935 -43.91 -29.04 -2.20
CA PHE A 935 -43.70 -28.35 -0.92
C PHE A 935 -43.54 -26.83 -1.08
N TYR A 936 -43.00 -26.38 -2.21
CA TYR A 936 -42.76 -24.97 -2.47
C TYR A 936 -44.08 -24.24 -2.73
N VAL A 937 -44.55 -23.52 -1.71
CA VAL A 937 -45.79 -22.77 -1.77
C VAL A 937 -45.54 -21.30 -1.41
N GLU A 938 -45.88 -20.41 -2.34
CA GLU A 938 -45.72 -18.96 -2.22
C GLU A 938 -46.96 -18.32 -1.54
N LEU A 939 -47.24 -18.68 -0.29
CA LEU A 939 -48.33 -18.08 0.51
C LEU A 939 -47.79 -16.97 1.43
N GLU A 940 -48.60 -15.94 1.69
CA GLU A 940 -48.26 -14.84 2.62
C GLU A 940 -47.87 -15.34 4.02
N GLY A 941 -48.53 -16.39 4.52
CA GLY A 941 -48.21 -17.01 5.81
C GLY A 941 -46.84 -17.70 5.87
N ASN A 942 -46.18 -17.91 4.73
CA ASN A 942 -44.88 -18.54 4.60
C ASN A 942 -43.79 -17.56 4.11
N ASN A 943 -43.99 -16.27 4.35
CA ASN A 943 -43.17 -15.18 3.78
C ASN A 943 -43.00 -15.35 2.26
N GLU A 944 -44.07 -15.74 1.57
CA GLU A 944 -44.11 -15.91 0.11
C GLU A 944 -43.10 -16.91 -0.46
N GLY A 945 -42.72 -17.92 0.33
CA GLY A 945 -41.85 -19.02 -0.09
C GLY A 945 -40.40 -18.91 0.38
N VAL A 946 -40.02 -17.82 1.05
CA VAL A 946 -38.66 -17.64 1.61
C VAL A 946 -38.33 -18.69 2.68
N GLU A 947 -39.30 -19.09 3.50
CA GLU A 947 -39.10 -20.10 4.54
C GLU A 947 -38.84 -21.49 3.93
N CYS A 948 -39.49 -21.82 2.80
CA CYS A 948 -39.20 -23.05 2.04
C CYS A 948 -37.76 -23.04 1.52
N LEU A 949 -37.28 -21.89 1.03
CA LEU A 949 -35.89 -21.73 0.58
C LEU A 949 -34.90 -21.79 1.75
N ARG A 950 -35.29 -21.36 2.96
CA ARG A 950 -34.46 -21.55 4.16
C ARG A 950 -34.30 -23.03 4.50
N LEU A 951 -35.37 -23.81 4.43
CA LEU A 951 -35.26 -25.26 4.64
C LEU A 951 -34.40 -25.93 3.56
N LEU A 952 -34.55 -25.52 2.30
CA LEU A 952 -33.66 -25.99 1.22
C LEU A 952 -32.20 -25.61 1.47
N ASN A 953 -31.95 -24.40 2.00
CA ASN A 953 -30.61 -23.96 2.38
C ASN A 953 -29.98 -24.89 3.43
N GLU A 954 -30.72 -25.27 4.46
CA GLU A 954 -30.22 -26.19 5.49
C GLU A 954 -29.93 -27.57 4.91
N ILE A 955 -30.80 -28.11 4.04
CA ILE A 955 -30.53 -29.39 3.36
C ILE A 955 -29.23 -29.33 2.54
N ILE A 956 -29.02 -28.24 1.78
CA ILE A 956 -27.81 -28.07 0.98
C ILE A 956 -26.57 -27.84 1.88
N ALA A 957 -26.73 -27.12 3.00
CA ALA A 957 -25.67 -26.90 3.97
C ALA A 957 -25.21 -28.22 4.61
N ASP A 958 -26.16 -29.07 5.02
CA ASP A 958 -25.87 -30.42 5.53
C ASP A 958 -25.10 -31.26 4.50
N PHE A 959 -25.46 -31.19 3.23
CA PHE A 959 -24.74 -31.89 2.15
C PHE A 959 -23.32 -31.32 1.95
N ASP A 960 -23.15 -30.00 2.08
CA ASP A 960 -21.86 -29.32 1.98
C ASP A 960 -20.94 -29.62 3.19
N GLU A 961 -21.50 -29.80 4.39
CA GLU A 961 -20.77 -30.21 5.60
C GLU A 961 -20.22 -31.62 5.47
N ILE A 962 -20.99 -32.56 4.93
CA ILE A 962 -20.50 -33.92 4.65
C ILE A 962 -19.31 -33.86 3.69
N LEU A 963 -19.33 -32.99 2.67
CA LEU A 963 -18.17 -32.81 1.77
C LEU A 963 -16.93 -32.20 2.46
N ALA A 964 -17.06 -31.63 3.65
CA ALA A 964 -15.91 -31.12 4.40
C ALA A 964 -15.12 -32.25 5.09
N GLU A 965 -15.70 -33.45 5.22
CA GLU A 965 -15.00 -34.61 5.78
C GLU A 965 -13.80 -35.03 4.90
N PRO A 966 -12.68 -35.45 5.51
CA PRO A 966 -11.45 -35.78 4.76
C PRO A 966 -11.64 -36.94 3.77
N LYS A 967 -12.58 -37.86 4.05
CA LYS A 967 -12.91 -39.01 3.18
C LYS A 967 -13.48 -38.57 1.83
N PHE A 968 -14.15 -37.41 1.77
CA PHE A 968 -14.81 -36.88 0.58
C PHE A 968 -14.04 -35.72 -0.08
N SER A 969 -12.79 -35.48 0.32
CA SER A 969 -11.93 -34.41 -0.22
C SER A 969 -11.70 -34.48 -1.74
N CYS A 970 -11.86 -35.65 -2.35
CA CYS A 970 -11.77 -35.85 -3.81
C CYS A 970 -13.05 -35.52 -4.58
N ILE A 971 -14.14 -35.18 -3.89
CA ILE A 971 -15.42 -34.79 -4.47
C ILE A 971 -15.53 -33.27 -4.45
N GLU A 972 -15.79 -32.69 -5.63
CA GLU A 972 -16.07 -31.28 -5.77
C GLU A 972 -17.54 -31.07 -6.12
N LYS A 973 -18.19 -30.18 -5.36
CA LYS A 973 -19.49 -29.61 -5.75
C LYS A 973 -19.30 -28.76 -6.99
N ILE A 974 -20.13 -28.97 -8.01
CA ILE A 974 -20.12 -28.16 -9.23
C ILE A 974 -21.12 -27.02 -9.10
N LYS A 975 -22.38 -27.37 -8.83
CA LYS A 975 -23.47 -26.41 -8.70
C LYS A 975 -24.69 -27.03 -8.02
N SER A 976 -25.52 -26.19 -7.43
CA SER A 976 -26.91 -26.49 -7.11
C SER A 976 -27.80 -25.72 -8.07
N THR A 977 -28.82 -26.36 -8.63
CA THR A 977 -29.81 -25.73 -9.51
C THR A 977 -31.19 -26.11 -8.98
N GLY A 978 -31.91 -25.15 -8.39
CA GLY A 978 -33.14 -25.44 -7.66
C GLY A 978 -32.92 -26.50 -6.57
N ALA A 979 -33.70 -27.58 -6.61
CA ALA A 979 -33.61 -28.71 -5.68
C ALA A 979 -32.69 -29.85 -6.17
N THR A 980 -31.85 -29.59 -7.18
CA THR A 980 -30.88 -30.56 -7.72
C THR A 980 -29.46 -30.19 -7.34
N TYR A 981 -28.75 -31.13 -6.72
CA TYR A 981 -27.35 -31.04 -6.30
C TYR A 981 -26.46 -31.79 -7.29
N MET A 982 -25.42 -31.12 -7.81
CA MET A 982 -24.47 -31.69 -8.76
C MET A 982 -23.07 -31.71 -8.17
N ALA A 983 -22.45 -32.89 -8.18
CA ALA A 983 -21.08 -33.11 -7.73
C ALA A 983 -20.30 -33.98 -8.71
N ALA A 984 -18.99 -33.80 -8.76
CA ALA A 984 -18.09 -34.62 -9.57
C ALA A 984 -16.82 -34.97 -8.78
N SER A 985 -16.22 -36.12 -9.07
CA SER A 985 -14.94 -36.55 -8.49
C SER A 985 -13.95 -36.97 -9.57
N GLY A 986 -12.65 -36.80 -9.29
CA GLY A 986 -11.59 -37.07 -10.26
C GLY A 986 -11.31 -35.92 -11.24
N LEU A 987 -11.67 -34.67 -10.88
CA LEU A 987 -11.48 -33.50 -11.75
C LEU A 987 -10.02 -33.02 -11.82
N THR A 988 -9.20 -33.29 -10.81
CA THR A 988 -7.79 -32.88 -10.80
C THR A 988 -6.86 -34.09 -10.89
N LYS A 989 -5.67 -33.92 -11.47
CA LYS A 989 -4.64 -34.97 -11.52
C LYS A 989 -4.25 -35.54 -10.14
N ALA A 990 -4.38 -34.73 -9.09
CA ALA A 990 -4.14 -35.16 -7.72
C ALA A 990 -5.28 -36.01 -7.13
N THR A 991 -6.52 -35.86 -7.62
CA THR A 991 -7.70 -36.58 -7.12
C THR A 991 -8.14 -37.74 -8.01
N CYS A 992 -7.73 -37.74 -9.29
CA CYS A 992 -7.99 -38.80 -10.24
C CYS A 992 -7.04 -39.99 -10.00
N ASP A 993 -7.43 -40.89 -9.10
CA ASP A 993 -6.75 -42.18 -8.95
C ASP A 993 -7.20 -43.14 -10.06
N MET A 994 -6.41 -43.21 -11.14
CA MET A 994 -6.62 -44.10 -12.28
C MET A 994 -6.37 -45.58 -11.95
N LYS A 995 -5.68 -45.90 -10.84
CA LYS A 995 -5.32 -47.28 -10.49
C LYS A 995 -6.36 -47.92 -9.58
N ASP A 996 -6.70 -47.25 -8.49
CA ASP A 996 -7.63 -47.78 -7.49
C ASP A 996 -9.02 -47.14 -7.57
N LEU A 997 -9.33 -46.26 -8.53
CA LEU A 997 -10.66 -45.63 -8.74
C LEU A 997 -11.38 -45.26 -7.42
N LYS A 998 -10.63 -44.77 -6.41
CA LYS A 998 -11.15 -44.52 -5.06
C LYS A 998 -12.18 -43.40 -5.05
N HIS A 999 -12.03 -42.45 -5.98
CA HIS A 999 -12.93 -41.33 -6.19
C HIS A 999 -14.35 -41.78 -6.59
N VAL A 1000 -14.50 -42.93 -7.26
CA VAL A 1000 -15.81 -43.51 -7.64
C VAL A 1000 -16.51 -44.10 -6.42
N THR A 1001 -15.77 -44.84 -5.58
CA THR A 1001 -16.31 -45.38 -4.32
C THR A 1001 -16.63 -44.30 -3.31
N ALA A 1002 -15.80 -43.25 -3.23
CA ALA A 1002 -16.10 -42.08 -2.41
C ALA A 1002 -17.41 -41.41 -2.85
N MET A 1003 -17.67 -41.30 -4.17
CA MET A 1003 -18.93 -40.76 -4.69
C MET A 1003 -20.14 -41.65 -4.33
N ALA A 1004 -20.00 -42.97 -4.42
CA ALA A 1004 -21.06 -43.90 -4.02
C ALA A 1004 -21.37 -43.82 -2.51
N ASP A 1005 -20.33 -43.77 -1.67
CA ASP A 1005 -20.48 -43.58 -0.23
C ASP A 1005 -21.11 -42.23 0.11
N TYR A 1006 -20.73 -41.16 -0.61
CA TYR A 1006 -21.32 -39.83 -0.46
C TYR A 1006 -22.81 -39.84 -0.82
N ALA A 1007 -23.19 -40.49 -1.92
CA ALA A 1007 -24.58 -40.64 -2.36
C ALA A 1007 -25.45 -41.36 -1.31
N LEU A 1008 -24.92 -42.40 -0.67
CA LEU A 1008 -25.58 -43.09 0.44
C LEU A 1008 -25.72 -42.18 1.66
N ARG A 1009 -24.66 -41.43 2.00
CA ARG A 1009 -24.63 -40.55 3.16
C ARG A 1009 -25.61 -39.39 3.05
N ILE A 1010 -25.72 -38.74 1.89
CA ILE A 1010 -26.70 -37.65 1.69
C ILE A 1010 -28.16 -38.15 1.72
N LYS A 1011 -28.39 -39.40 1.29
CA LYS A 1011 -29.71 -40.04 1.40
C LYS A 1011 -30.10 -40.31 2.86
N GLU A 1012 -29.16 -40.79 3.67
CA GLU A 1012 -29.36 -40.93 5.12
C GLU A 1012 -29.59 -39.58 5.79
N GLN A 1013 -28.80 -38.56 5.42
CA GLN A 1013 -28.92 -37.22 5.97
C GLN A 1013 -30.29 -36.60 5.66
N LEU A 1014 -30.81 -36.77 4.44
CA LEU A 1014 -32.17 -36.31 4.13
C LEU A 1014 -33.23 -37.03 4.97
N SER A 1015 -33.02 -38.33 5.25
CA SER A 1015 -33.90 -39.09 6.14
C SER A 1015 -33.89 -38.55 7.57
N TYR A 1016 -32.72 -38.08 8.05
CA TYR A 1016 -32.60 -37.38 9.33
C TYR A 1016 -33.34 -36.03 9.31
N VAL A 1017 -33.18 -35.23 8.25
CA VAL A 1017 -33.91 -33.96 8.09
C VAL A 1017 -35.42 -34.17 8.10
N ASN A 1018 -35.93 -35.21 7.44
CA ASN A 1018 -37.36 -35.56 7.44
C ASN A 1018 -37.90 -35.82 8.86
N GLN A 1019 -37.12 -36.54 9.69
CA GLN A 1019 -37.51 -36.82 11.08
C GLN A 1019 -37.61 -35.54 11.93
N HIS A 1020 -36.72 -34.57 11.70
CA HIS A 1020 -36.63 -33.36 12.51
C HIS A 1020 -37.48 -32.18 11.99
N SER A 1021 -37.80 -32.18 10.70
CA SER A 1021 -38.62 -31.14 10.05
C SER A 1021 -40.10 -31.52 9.93
N PHE A 1022 -40.50 -32.74 10.34
CA PHE A 1022 -41.83 -33.31 10.15
C PHE A 1022 -42.29 -33.29 8.68
N ASN A 1023 -41.34 -33.37 7.75
CA ASN A 1023 -41.58 -33.47 6.31
C ASN A 1023 -41.17 -34.86 5.79
N ASN A 1024 -41.48 -35.11 4.51
CA ASN A 1024 -41.13 -36.37 3.85
C ASN A 1024 -40.51 -36.12 2.47
N PHE A 1025 -39.39 -35.38 2.43
CA PHE A 1025 -38.63 -35.17 1.22
C PHE A 1025 -38.03 -36.47 0.74
N ARG A 1026 -38.13 -36.72 -0.56
CA ARG A 1026 -37.62 -37.96 -1.16
C ARG A 1026 -36.57 -37.62 -2.19
N ILE A 1027 -35.47 -38.35 -2.17
CA ILE A 1027 -34.32 -38.10 -3.05
C ILE A 1027 -34.21 -39.18 -4.11
N ARG A 1028 -33.82 -38.77 -5.30
CA ARG A 1028 -33.36 -39.68 -6.36
C ARG A 1028 -31.96 -39.26 -6.78
N ILE A 1029 -31.11 -40.24 -7.07
CA ILE A 1029 -29.70 -39.99 -7.38
C ILE A 1029 -29.33 -40.76 -8.65
N GLY A 1030 -28.69 -40.09 -9.60
CA GLY A 1030 -28.10 -40.69 -10.80
C GLY A 1030 -26.59 -40.55 -10.80
N ILE A 1031 -25.86 -41.64 -11.02
CA ILE A 1031 -24.39 -41.67 -11.07
C ILE A 1031 -23.93 -42.27 -12.41
N ASN A 1032 -22.96 -41.61 -13.03
CA ASN A 1032 -22.27 -42.09 -14.23
C ASN A 1032 -20.76 -41.78 -14.16
N ILE A 1033 -19.96 -42.50 -14.92
CA ILE A 1033 -18.52 -42.26 -15.08
C ILE A 1033 -18.18 -42.06 -16.55
N GLY A 1034 -17.26 -41.15 -16.85
CA GLY A 1034 -16.74 -40.98 -18.21
C GLY A 1034 -15.82 -39.77 -18.37
N PRO A 1035 -15.37 -39.50 -19.61
CA PRO A 1035 -14.53 -38.35 -19.90
C PRO A 1035 -15.33 -37.05 -19.84
N VAL A 1036 -14.68 -35.99 -19.36
CA VAL A 1036 -15.26 -34.67 -19.09
C VAL A 1036 -14.27 -33.57 -19.45
N VAL A 1037 -14.80 -32.44 -19.90
CA VAL A 1037 -14.04 -31.19 -20.05
C VAL A 1037 -14.40 -30.29 -18.88
N ALA A 1038 -13.41 -29.91 -18.08
CA ALA A 1038 -13.56 -28.91 -17.03
C ALA A 1038 -12.99 -27.59 -17.53
N GLY A 1039 -13.68 -26.48 -17.28
CA GLY A 1039 -13.22 -25.19 -17.76
C GLY A 1039 -13.93 -24.02 -17.10
N VAL A 1040 -13.36 -22.83 -17.29
CA VAL A 1040 -13.97 -21.58 -16.88
C VAL A 1040 -14.49 -20.86 -18.11
N ILE A 1041 -15.77 -20.52 -18.11
CA ILE A 1041 -16.41 -19.73 -19.17
C ILE A 1041 -16.70 -18.32 -18.65
N GLY A 1042 -16.49 -17.34 -19.54
CA GLY A 1042 -16.84 -15.94 -19.33
C GLY A 1042 -15.67 -15.11 -18.84
N SER A 1043 -15.25 -14.13 -19.65
CA SER A 1043 -14.11 -13.23 -19.33
C SER A 1043 -14.41 -12.28 -18.17
N ARG A 1044 -15.68 -11.87 -18.02
CA ARG A 1044 -16.10 -10.91 -16.98
C ARG A 1044 -16.85 -11.51 -15.82
N LYS A 1045 -17.32 -12.75 -15.93
CA LYS A 1045 -18.04 -13.49 -14.89
C LYS A 1045 -17.58 -14.94 -14.99
N PRO A 1046 -16.39 -15.28 -14.46
CA PRO A 1046 -15.84 -16.62 -14.58
C PRO A 1046 -16.73 -17.59 -13.82
N GLN A 1047 -17.25 -18.58 -14.54
CA GLN A 1047 -18.00 -19.70 -13.95
C GLN A 1047 -17.26 -20.99 -14.29
N PHE A 1048 -16.86 -21.73 -13.26
CA PHE A 1048 -16.35 -23.09 -13.43
C PHE A 1048 -17.52 -24.04 -13.66
N ASP A 1049 -17.43 -24.84 -14.71
CA ASP A 1049 -18.43 -25.87 -15.03
C ASP A 1049 -17.77 -27.02 -15.79
N ILE A 1050 -18.54 -28.10 -15.99
CA ILE A 1050 -18.09 -29.30 -16.68
C ILE A 1050 -19.03 -29.69 -17.82
N TRP A 1051 -18.46 -30.11 -18.95
CA TRP A 1051 -19.22 -30.50 -20.14
C TRP A 1051 -18.75 -31.85 -20.67
N SER A 1052 -19.71 -32.75 -20.94
CA SER A 1052 -19.52 -33.93 -21.80
C SER A 1052 -20.82 -34.71 -21.98
N ASN A 1053 -20.77 -35.72 -22.86
CA ASN A 1053 -21.80 -36.74 -22.93
C ASN A 1053 -21.98 -37.50 -21.60
N ALA A 1054 -20.90 -37.70 -20.81
CA ALA A 1054 -20.99 -38.37 -19.51
C ALA A 1054 -21.85 -37.58 -18.50
N VAL A 1055 -21.78 -36.25 -18.52
CA VAL A 1055 -22.64 -35.36 -17.70
C VAL A 1055 -24.10 -35.51 -18.10
N ASN A 1056 -24.38 -35.54 -19.41
CA ASN A 1056 -25.72 -35.74 -19.94
C ASN A 1056 -26.30 -37.09 -19.53
N VAL A 1057 -25.52 -38.17 -19.63
CA VAL A 1057 -25.96 -39.51 -19.17
C VAL A 1057 -26.26 -39.51 -17.67
N ALA A 1058 -25.41 -38.90 -16.83
CA ALA A 1058 -25.65 -38.79 -15.38
C ALA A 1058 -26.97 -38.06 -15.07
N SER A 1059 -27.21 -36.93 -15.73
CA SER A 1059 -28.47 -36.17 -15.60
C SER A 1059 -29.69 -37.01 -16.03
N ARG A 1060 -29.54 -37.85 -17.06
CA ARG A 1060 -30.60 -38.79 -17.47
C ARG A 1060 -30.83 -39.92 -16.46
N MET A 1061 -29.79 -40.41 -15.79
CA MET A 1061 -29.92 -41.39 -14.71
C MET A 1061 -30.72 -40.83 -13.53
N ASP A 1062 -30.57 -39.53 -13.23
CA ASP A 1062 -31.40 -38.86 -12.23
C ASP A 1062 -32.84 -38.65 -12.72
N SER A 1063 -33.04 -38.03 -13.89
CA SER A 1063 -34.40 -37.72 -14.39
C SER A 1063 -35.29 -38.94 -14.63
N THR A 1064 -34.70 -40.07 -15.06
CA THR A 1064 -35.40 -41.36 -15.23
C THR A 1064 -35.36 -42.24 -13.96
N GLY A 1065 -34.72 -41.74 -12.90
CA GLY A 1065 -34.54 -42.38 -11.61
C GLY A 1065 -35.84 -42.63 -10.87
N ILE A 1066 -35.90 -43.77 -10.16
CA ILE A 1066 -36.96 -44.05 -9.20
C ILE A 1066 -36.63 -43.33 -7.89
N VAL A 1067 -37.64 -42.75 -7.27
CA VAL A 1067 -37.53 -42.05 -5.99
C VAL A 1067 -37.03 -43.02 -4.90
N ASP A 1068 -36.21 -42.52 -3.97
CA ASP A 1068 -35.54 -43.26 -2.89
C ASP A 1068 -34.51 -44.31 -3.36
N LYS A 1069 -34.13 -44.29 -4.64
CA LYS A 1069 -33.12 -45.19 -5.22
C LYS A 1069 -31.97 -44.41 -5.82
N ILE A 1070 -30.79 -45.04 -5.80
CA ILE A 1070 -29.57 -44.55 -6.43
C ILE A 1070 -29.37 -45.36 -7.70
N GLN A 1071 -29.50 -44.73 -8.85
CA GLN A 1071 -29.36 -45.36 -10.16
C GLN A 1071 -27.95 -45.15 -10.71
N VAL A 1072 -27.35 -46.22 -11.21
CA VAL A 1072 -26.01 -46.21 -11.77
C VAL A 1072 -25.97 -46.87 -13.16
N THR A 1073 -25.01 -46.47 -13.99
CA THR A 1073 -24.77 -47.08 -15.31
C THR A 1073 -24.03 -48.41 -15.21
N GLN A 1074 -23.94 -49.14 -16.32
CA GLN A 1074 -23.20 -50.39 -16.44
C GLN A 1074 -21.71 -50.23 -16.09
N GLU A 1075 -21.08 -49.11 -16.48
CA GLU A 1075 -19.65 -48.90 -16.19
C GLU A 1075 -19.43 -48.75 -14.68
N VAL A 1076 -20.28 -47.96 -14.00
CA VAL A 1076 -20.22 -47.76 -12.55
C VAL A 1076 -20.51 -49.07 -11.81
N TYR A 1077 -21.48 -49.85 -12.27
CA TYR A 1077 -21.77 -51.18 -11.71
C TYR A 1077 -20.54 -52.09 -11.71
N THR A 1078 -19.79 -52.13 -12.81
CA THR A 1078 -18.61 -53.00 -12.95
C THR A 1078 -17.54 -52.65 -11.92
N ILE A 1079 -17.34 -51.36 -11.64
CA ILE A 1079 -16.38 -50.85 -10.66
C ILE A 1079 -16.85 -51.15 -9.23
N LEU A 1080 -18.12 -50.86 -8.91
CA LEU A 1080 -18.67 -51.01 -7.57
C LEU A 1080 -18.89 -52.48 -7.18
N ALA A 1081 -19.30 -53.33 -8.12
CA ALA A 1081 -19.49 -54.77 -7.88
C ALA A 1081 -18.15 -55.44 -7.52
N ALA A 1082 -17.06 -55.06 -8.19
CA ALA A 1082 -15.71 -55.54 -7.87
C ALA A 1082 -15.23 -55.12 -6.47
N ARG A 1083 -15.86 -54.08 -5.88
CA ARG A 1083 -15.58 -53.54 -4.54
C ARG A 1083 -16.53 -54.06 -3.46
N GLY A 1084 -17.43 -54.99 -3.78
CA GLY A 1084 -18.36 -55.60 -2.83
C GLY A 1084 -19.60 -54.77 -2.51
N TYR A 1085 -19.96 -53.77 -3.32
CA TYR A 1085 -21.22 -53.04 -3.13
C TYR A 1085 -22.42 -53.88 -3.60
N PRO A 1086 -23.54 -53.90 -2.85
CA PRO A 1086 -24.76 -54.58 -3.28
C PRO A 1086 -25.50 -53.76 -4.34
N LEU A 1087 -25.59 -54.31 -5.55
CA LEU A 1087 -26.29 -53.69 -6.69
C LEU A 1087 -27.35 -54.63 -7.26
N THR A 1088 -28.52 -54.09 -7.63
CA THR A 1088 -29.62 -54.82 -8.26
C THR A 1088 -29.83 -54.34 -9.70
N CYS A 1089 -30.08 -55.27 -10.63
CA CYS A 1089 -30.35 -54.89 -12.02
C CYS A 1089 -31.75 -54.28 -12.15
N ARG A 1090 -31.84 -53.05 -12.67
CA ARG A 1090 -33.12 -52.38 -12.97
C ARG A 1090 -33.72 -52.89 -14.28
N GLY A 1091 -32.87 -53.21 -15.25
CA GLY A 1091 -33.23 -53.54 -16.62
C GLY A 1091 -32.87 -52.43 -17.61
N THR A 1092 -33.38 -52.57 -18.83
CA THR A 1092 -33.10 -51.66 -19.94
C THR A 1092 -34.05 -50.46 -19.91
N ILE A 1093 -33.49 -49.26 -19.92
CA ILE A 1093 -34.25 -48.00 -20.04
C ILE A 1093 -33.85 -47.26 -21.32
N GLN A 1094 -34.81 -46.59 -21.93
CA GLN A 1094 -34.55 -45.77 -23.11
C GLN A 1094 -34.00 -44.40 -22.68
N VAL A 1095 -32.76 -44.13 -23.03
CA VAL A 1095 -32.06 -42.88 -22.72
C VAL A 1095 -31.98 -42.02 -23.97
N LYS A 1096 -32.55 -40.80 -23.90
CA LYS A 1096 -32.54 -39.85 -25.01
C LYS A 1096 -31.10 -39.60 -25.50
N GLY A 1097 -30.84 -39.86 -26.77
CA GLY A 1097 -29.51 -39.70 -27.41
C GLY A 1097 -28.61 -40.95 -27.36
N LYS A 1098 -28.89 -41.93 -26.48
CA LYS A 1098 -28.12 -43.19 -26.39
C LYS A 1098 -28.89 -44.43 -26.82
N GLY A 1099 -30.22 -44.35 -26.90
CA GLY A 1099 -31.08 -45.50 -27.15
C GLY A 1099 -31.27 -46.33 -25.88
N ASP A 1100 -31.32 -47.65 -26.02
CA ASP A 1100 -31.59 -48.57 -24.92
C ASP A 1100 -30.33 -48.85 -24.10
N MET A 1101 -30.39 -48.60 -22.79
CA MET A 1101 -29.25 -48.75 -21.87
C MET A 1101 -29.63 -49.57 -20.64
N VAL A 1102 -28.78 -50.53 -20.26
CA VAL A 1102 -28.95 -51.33 -19.03
C VAL A 1102 -28.49 -50.51 -17.82
N THR A 1103 -29.30 -50.53 -16.76
CA THR A 1103 -29.06 -49.74 -15.54
C THR A 1103 -29.24 -50.57 -14.27
N TYR A 1104 -28.65 -50.10 -13.18
CA TYR A 1104 -28.62 -50.78 -11.89
C TYR A 1104 -29.01 -49.84 -10.75
N PHE A 1105 -29.49 -50.40 -9.64
CA PHE A 1105 -29.66 -49.68 -8.38
C PHE A 1105 -28.57 -50.06 -7.39
N LEU A 1106 -28.00 -49.05 -6.73
CA LEU A 1106 -27.12 -49.23 -5.58
C LEU A 1106 -27.99 -49.30 -4.30
N GLU A 1107 -27.92 -50.42 -3.58
CA GLU A 1107 -28.80 -50.67 -2.42
C GLU A 1107 -28.17 -50.31 -1.07
N GLY A 1108 -26.84 -50.32 -0.96
CA GLY A 1108 -26.14 -50.09 0.31
C GLY A 1108 -24.63 -49.93 0.15
N GLY A 1109 -23.92 -49.76 1.27
CA GLY A 1109 -22.46 -49.66 1.30
C GLY A 1109 -21.76 -50.98 0.98
N ALA A 1110 -20.44 -50.93 0.75
CA ALA A 1110 -19.63 -52.13 0.53
C ALA A 1110 -19.78 -53.12 1.69
N ALA A 1111 -19.99 -54.40 1.37
CA ALA A 1111 -19.93 -55.46 2.37
C ALA A 1111 -18.49 -55.57 2.88
N ASN A 1112 -18.27 -55.27 4.16
CA ASN A 1112 -16.98 -55.42 4.83
C ASN A 1112 -16.48 -56.87 4.82
#